data_AF-A0A6H0KQN7-F1
#
_entry.id   AF-A0A6H0KQN7-F1
#
_cell.length_a   1.000
_cell.length_b   1.000
_cell.length_c   1.000
_cell.angle_alpha   90.00
_cell.angle_beta   90.00
_cell.angle_gamma   90.00
#
_symmetry.space_group_name_H-M   'P 1'
#
loop_
_entity.id
_entity.type
_entity.pdbx_description
1 polymer ?
#
loop_
_entity_poly.entity_id
_entity_poly.type
_entity_poly.pdbx_seq_one_letter_code
_entity_poly.pdbx_strand_id
1 'polypeptide(L)'
;MKQFTSTRLFAVTSVVAVLLAAGCSEENNEPVGNASNAVIVTASIGKADNVTSTRASNTVWDADDCIGISTSSAKGKTNYINIQYKTDGSVFNPVSGAAGEDNTIYFQDTSPTEFTAYYPYEGVNGTKPGSNGVITKKLTVADQSTANLPAIDYLWARQTAQSSNPKVDFQFSHRMSRIILNFKAGAGTVLPTDGLTYTLTGLATEGTFNTVTGEAQATGTTSTLEKLPTITTAGQPTGTAILWPQPASSVRLQLTLNGTTFGAALTFPSATAGEALAPSTSYTFNVNVERTGIEISKADIKDWTDGGSKDITLQEARTLTYDANGGTGTVNSSKVLEGATTTLNDGTALTPPTGKTFAGWNTLPEGGGEFYAKNSKLTMPAGNLTLYALWSGDGSSESNPVLITDVQGMKDIGASDENRRKHYRLCKDLVLDNWEAIHYYSGGSNSEPFLGTFDGGGHTLTLNGVKGIRTVFGKLSNASNYFFSLFANIDGGEVRRLRVDGEITVDGTDENVYYYVGGICGYSYAGTVTDCISDVTVTATGKMNVLYAGGIAGFNDKGRIFNCYATGEIESTATAEDVDLGGIAGYNGLRIANCAALNSNISGEDGQNKTRIHRITGNSNGFIVNNYASATLTAFGDKGLDKLDGEDCDAKPAASWWMGQGRWADSYQRPDGYTDIFTPWDFATIWEVTDGNLPVLHRK
;
A
#
# COMPACT_ATOMS: atom_id res chain seq x y z
N MET A 1 16.79 -59.63 66.62
CA MET A 1 17.71 -58.49 66.38
C MET A 1 16.86 -57.37 65.80
N LYS A 2 16.61 -56.32 66.59
CA LYS A 2 17.26 -54.99 66.55
C LYS A 2 16.76 -54.10 65.38
N GLN A 3 16.21 -52.89 65.61
CA GLN A 3 15.71 -52.22 66.83
C GLN A 3 14.88 -50.96 66.43
N PHE A 4 13.84 -50.59 67.20
CA PHE A 4 13.35 -49.22 67.59
C PHE A 4 13.61 -47.96 66.72
N THR A 5 12.80 -46.87 66.65
CA THR A 5 11.36 -46.45 66.88
C THR A 5 11.25 -45.01 66.26
N SER A 6 10.25 -44.11 66.31
CA SER A 6 8.86 -43.92 66.82
C SER A 6 8.24 -42.81 65.92
N THR A 7 6.96 -42.68 65.56
CA THR A 7 5.72 -42.42 66.35
C THR A 7 5.80 -41.30 67.40
N ARG A 8 5.28 -40.09 67.11
CA ARG A 8 4.00 -39.56 67.68
C ARG A 8 3.71 -38.10 67.31
N LEU A 9 2.46 -37.70 67.55
CA LEU A 9 1.86 -36.37 67.37
C LEU A 9 1.26 -35.91 68.72
N PHE A 10 0.99 -34.61 68.87
CA PHE A 10 0.27 -33.92 69.97
C PHE A 10 0.97 -33.68 71.33
N ALA A 11 1.33 -32.42 71.56
CA ALA A 11 1.04 -31.56 72.74
C ALA A 11 1.46 -30.13 72.30
N VAL A 12 0.66 -29.06 72.31
CA VAL A 12 -0.21 -28.48 73.35
C VAL A 12 0.54 -28.16 74.64
N THR A 13 1.00 -26.92 74.74
CA THR A 13 1.21 -26.20 76.01
C THR A 13 0.48 -24.86 75.91
N SER A 14 -0.25 -24.50 76.96
CA SER A 14 -1.11 -23.32 76.98
C SER A 14 -0.94 -22.55 78.29
N VAL A 15 -1.07 -21.22 78.20
CA VAL A 15 -1.33 -20.29 79.32
C VAL A 15 -0.34 -20.29 80.48
N VAL A 16 0.36 -19.15 80.62
CA VAL A 16 0.39 -18.41 81.89
C VAL A 16 -0.02 -16.98 81.57
N ALA A 17 -0.93 -16.41 82.37
CA ALA A 17 -1.38 -15.03 82.23
C ALA A 17 -0.71 -14.13 83.28
N VAL A 18 -0.57 -12.84 82.99
CA VAL A 18 -0.23 -11.81 83.99
C VAL A 18 -1.29 -10.72 83.92
N LEU A 19 -2.23 -10.76 84.86
CA LEU A 19 -3.31 -9.77 85.01
C LEU A 19 -3.78 -9.77 86.46
N LEU A 20 -3.34 -8.75 87.23
CA LEU A 20 -3.72 -8.32 88.60
C LEU A 20 -2.61 -7.30 88.99
N ALA A 21 -2.78 -5.99 89.14
CA ALA A 21 -3.85 -5.10 89.64
C ALA A 21 -3.75 -4.78 91.16
N ALA A 22 -4.16 -3.55 91.49
CA ALA A 22 -4.29 -2.93 92.81
C ALA A 22 -3.00 -2.55 93.59
N GLY A 23 -2.74 -1.24 93.66
CA GLY A 23 -1.83 -0.56 94.58
C GLY A 23 -2.14 0.94 94.56
N CYS A 24 -2.84 1.45 95.58
CA CYS A 24 -3.48 2.77 95.65
C CYS A 24 -2.50 3.95 95.39
N SER A 25 -2.89 5.08 94.77
CA SER A 25 -4.16 5.57 94.16
C SER A 25 -3.79 6.69 93.13
N GLU A 26 -4.60 7.64 92.59
CA GLU A 26 -5.97 8.16 92.76
C GLU A 26 -6.27 9.11 91.56
N GLU A 27 -7.46 9.30 90.96
CA GLU A 27 -8.58 8.40 90.63
C GLU A 27 -9.44 9.04 89.48
N ASN A 28 -10.29 8.27 88.79
CA ASN A 28 -11.45 8.70 87.94
C ASN A 28 -11.20 9.75 86.80
N ASN A 29 -11.17 9.40 85.50
CA ASN A 29 -12.21 8.72 84.73
C ASN A 29 -11.72 8.30 83.32
N GLU A 30 -12.29 7.22 82.77
CA GLU A 30 -11.99 6.62 81.45
C GLU A 30 -13.30 6.06 80.85
N PRO A 31 -13.42 5.93 79.52
CA PRO A 31 -13.81 4.61 79.02
C PRO A 31 -13.21 4.15 77.67
N VAL A 32 -12.58 2.98 77.74
CA VAL A 32 -12.48 1.93 76.70
C VAL A 32 -11.40 2.10 75.61
N GLY A 33 -10.36 1.27 75.75
CA GLY A 33 -10.10 0.25 74.74
C GLY A 33 -8.85 0.44 73.87
N ASN A 34 -7.69 0.06 74.41
CA ASN A 34 -6.42 0.03 73.67
C ASN A 34 -6.36 -1.12 72.65
N ALA A 35 -7.10 -0.98 71.54
CA ALA A 35 -6.82 -1.68 70.29
C ALA A 35 -5.88 -0.80 69.43
N SER A 36 -4.89 -1.39 68.78
CA SER A 36 -3.95 -0.62 67.96
C SER A 36 -4.65 -0.06 66.72
N ASN A 37 -4.66 1.28 66.59
CA ASN A 37 -5.15 1.99 65.41
C ASN A 37 -4.15 1.96 64.23
N ALA A 38 -3.08 1.18 64.31
CA ALA A 38 -2.11 0.99 63.24
C ALA A 38 -2.72 0.20 62.07
N VAL A 39 -2.42 0.62 60.84
CA VAL A 39 -2.82 -0.08 59.62
C VAL A 39 -1.99 -1.34 59.46
N ILE A 40 -2.65 -2.47 59.18
CA ILE A 40 -1.99 -3.73 58.78
C ILE A 40 -2.03 -3.82 57.26
N VAL A 41 -0.90 -3.60 56.59
CA VAL A 41 -0.81 -3.59 55.13
C VAL A 41 -0.43 -4.98 54.60
N THR A 42 -1.28 -5.55 53.75
CA THR A 42 -0.90 -6.68 52.88
C THR A 42 -1.17 -6.32 51.43
N ALA A 43 -0.45 -6.93 50.50
CA ALA A 43 -0.59 -6.62 49.08
C ALA A 43 -0.47 -7.87 48.22
N SER A 44 -1.39 -8.01 47.27
CA SER A 44 -1.33 -9.00 46.19
C SER A 44 -1.24 -8.30 44.84
N ILE A 45 -0.54 -8.91 43.89
CA ILE A 45 -0.49 -8.45 42.51
C ILE A 45 -1.62 -9.15 41.76
N GLY A 46 -2.57 -8.37 41.23
CA GLY A 46 -3.87 -8.82 40.74
C GLY A 46 -4.37 -8.03 39.54
N LYS A 47 -5.11 -8.70 38.65
CA LYS A 47 -5.68 -8.09 37.44
C LYS A 47 -6.77 -7.09 37.82
N ALA A 48 -6.93 -6.04 37.01
CA ALA A 48 -8.06 -5.12 37.10
C ALA A 48 -9.39 -5.85 36.88
N ASP A 49 -10.49 -5.20 37.27
CA ASP A 49 -11.82 -5.82 37.38
C ASP A 49 -12.25 -6.68 36.18
N ASN A 50 -12.67 -7.91 36.49
CA ASN A 50 -13.65 -8.69 35.72
C ASN A 50 -13.23 -9.29 34.35
N VAL A 51 -11.97 -9.71 34.14
CA VAL A 51 -11.55 -10.48 32.94
C VAL A 51 -10.72 -11.73 33.25
N THR A 52 -11.26 -12.92 33.00
CA THR A 52 -10.59 -14.23 33.22
C THR A 52 -9.47 -14.56 32.23
N SER A 53 -8.28 -14.97 32.71
CA SER A 53 -7.61 -16.26 32.36
C SER A 53 -6.08 -16.29 32.60
N THR A 54 -5.60 -17.50 32.93
CA THR A 54 -4.25 -18.10 32.73
C THR A 54 -2.95 -17.26 32.78
N ARG A 55 -2.26 -17.38 33.93
CA ARG A 55 -0.77 -17.41 34.08
C ARG A 55 0.06 -16.19 33.63
N ALA A 56 -0.20 -15.08 34.32
CA ALA A 56 0.78 -14.39 35.18
C ALA A 56 2.28 -14.48 34.82
N SER A 57 2.87 -13.33 34.50
CA SER A 57 4.19 -12.92 35.00
C SER A 57 4.12 -12.67 36.51
N ASN A 58 5.19 -13.00 37.24
CA ASN A 58 5.47 -12.71 38.66
C ASN A 58 4.33 -12.04 39.47
N THR A 59 3.33 -12.82 39.89
CA THR A 59 2.32 -12.41 40.89
C THR A 59 2.86 -12.56 42.32
N VAL A 60 4.14 -12.24 42.51
CA VAL A 60 4.92 -12.47 43.73
C VAL A 60 5.80 -11.25 43.89
N TRP A 61 5.80 -10.65 45.08
CA TRP A 61 6.74 -9.60 45.46
C TRP A 61 8.09 -10.23 45.80
N ASP A 62 9.17 -9.64 45.32
CA ASP A 62 10.51 -10.02 45.77
C ASP A 62 10.79 -9.39 47.15
N ALA A 63 11.70 -10.00 47.92
CA ALA A 63 12.11 -9.44 49.20
C ALA A 63 12.77 -8.06 48.98
N ASP A 64 12.52 -7.14 49.91
CA ASP A 64 12.92 -5.72 49.84
C ASP A 64 12.18 -4.84 48.81
N ASP A 65 11.18 -5.34 48.08
CA ASP A 65 10.28 -4.50 47.25
C ASP A 65 9.60 -3.40 48.08
N CYS A 66 9.59 -2.18 47.54
CA CYS A 66 9.11 -0.96 48.22
C CYS A 66 7.92 -0.31 47.50
N ILE A 67 6.86 0.02 48.25
CA ILE A 67 5.68 0.74 47.79
C ILE A 67 5.51 2.09 48.50
N GLY A 68 4.92 3.07 47.82
CA GLY A 68 4.57 4.37 48.40
C GLY A 68 3.07 4.47 48.69
N ILE A 69 2.69 4.65 49.96
CA ILE A 69 1.28 4.69 50.41
C ILE A 69 0.84 6.13 50.69
N SER A 70 -0.31 6.53 50.17
CA SER A 70 -0.96 7.82 50.45
C SER A 70 -2.39 7.64 50.97
N THR A 71 -2.91 8.64 51.69
CA THR A 71 -4.24 8.60 52.32
C THR A 71 -5.13 9.78 51.91
N SER A 72 -6.42 9.50 51.72
CA SER A 72 -7.48 10.46 51.42
C SER A 72 -8.72 10.15 52.26
N SER A 73 -9.46 11.18 52.71
CA SER A 73 -10.81 11.00 53.26
C SER A 73 -11.72 12.15 52.86
N ALA A 74 -12.99 11.84 52.62
CA ALA A 74 -14.02 12.84 52.32
C ALA A 74 -14.64 13.47 53.58
N LYS A 75 -14.28 13.00 54.78
CA LYS A 75 -14.84 13.44 56.07
C LYS A 75 -13.86 13.48 57.24
N GLY A 76 -12.86 12.60 57.25
CA GLY A 76 -11.85 12.51 58.31
C GLY A 76 -10.59 13.35 58.03
N LYS A 77 -9.61 13.32 58.94
CA LYS A 77 -8.28 13.91 58.73
C LYS A 77 -7.32 12.89 58.12
N THR A 78 -6.54 13.30 57.12
CA THR A 78 -5.49 12.44 56.51
C THR A 78 -4.24 13.26 56.20
N ASN A 79 -3.09 12.85 56.76
CA ASN A 79 -1.80 13.54 56.62
C ASN A 79 -0.72 12.71 55.89
N TYR A 80 -0.98 11.43 55.60
CA TYR A 80 0.03 10.53 55.04
C TYR A 80 0.07 10.63 53.52
N ILE A 81 1.24 10.98 52.98
CA ILE A 81 1.52 11.12 51.54
C ILE A 81 2.82 10.36 51.27
N ASN A 82 2.80 9.45 50.29
CA ASN A 82 3.97 8.72 49.80
C ASN A 82 4.85 8.09 50.90
N ILE A 83 4.24 7.45 51.90
CA ILE A 83 4.99 6.81 52.99
C ILE A 83 5.54 5.47 52.50
N GLN A 84 6.86 5.27 52.62
CA GLN A 84 7.54 4.07 52.17
C GLN A 84 7.24 2.86 53.06
N TYR A 85 6.71 1.80 52.45
CA TYR A 85 6.53 0.48 53.05
C TYR A 85 7.33 -0.56 52.25
N LYS A 86 7.93 -1.52 52.93
CA LYS A 86 8.80 -2.57 52.35
C LYS A 86 8.34 -3.96 52.76
N THR A 87 8.42 -4.92 51.85
CA THR A 87 8.00 -6.31 52.10
C THR A 87 9.13 -7.26 52.46
N ASP A 88 8.80 -8.28 53.24
CA ASP A 88 9.61 -9.48 53.49
C ASP A 88 9.27 -10.65 52.53
N GLY A 89 8.40 -10.39 51.53
CA GLY A 89 7.79 -11.38 50.66
C GLY A 89 6.38 -11.83 51.11
N SER A 90 5.90 -11.36 52.27
CA SER A 90 4.59 -11.73 52.84
C SER A 90 3.77 -10.55 53.39
N VAL A 91 4.41 -9.60 54.07
CA VAL A 91 3.75 -8.44 54.72
C VAL A 91 4.55 -7.16 54.47
N PHE A 92 3.84 -6.07 54.18
CA PHE A 92 4.46 -4.75 53.99
C PHE A 92 4.55 -4.01 55.34
N ASN A 93 5.78 -3.67 55.73
CA ASN A 93 6.10 -2.99 56.99
C ASN A 93 6.61 -1.57 56.70
N PRO A 94 6.36 -0.57 57.57
CA PRO A 94 6.90 0.78 57.40
C PRO A 94 8.43 0.77 57.43
N VAL A 95 9.06 1.50 56.52
CA VAL A 95 10.53 1.68 56.56
C VAL A 95 10.87 2.69 57.66
N SER A 96 11.73 2.30 58.62
CA SER A 96 12.17 3.17 59.70
C SER A 96 12.90 4.41 59.17
N GLY A 97 12.53 5.59 59.68
CA GLY A 97 13.18 6.86 59.35
C GLY A 97 14.44 7.13 60.17
N ALA A 98 14.74 8.41 60.38
CA ALA A 98 15.75 8.85 61.33
C ALA A 98 15.38 8.45 62.78
N ALA A 99 16.35 8.50 63.70
CA ALA A 99 16.16 8.05 65.07
C ALA A 99 15.10 8.88 65.82
N GLY A 100 13.88 8.33 65.94
CA GLY A 100 12.70 8.97 66.51
C GLY A 100 11.52 9.15 65.55
N GLU A 101 11.70 8.84 64.26
CA GLU A 101 10.63 8.92 63.25
C GLU A 101 9.84 7.61 63.17
N ASP A 102 8.53 7.69 63.47
CA ASP A 102 7.58 6.59 63.26
C ASP A 102 6.82 6.79 61.94
N ASN A 103 7.09 5.93 60.96
CA ASN A 103 6.43 5.90 59.65
C ASN A 103 5.20 4.97 59.62
N THR A 104 4.76 4.47 60.78
CA THR A 104 3.52 3.68 60.90
C THR A 104 2.31 4.57 60.56
N ILE A 105 1.42 4.06 59.70
CA ILE A 105 0.19 4.75 59.32
C ILE A 105 -0.89 4.37 60.34
N TYR A 106 -1.49 5.38 60.98
CA TYR A 106 -2.56 5.21 61.96
C TYR A 106 -3.86 5.84 61.46
N PHE A 107 -5.00 5.18 61.73
CA PHE A 107 -6.31 5.81 61.53
C PHE A 107 -6.45 7.03 62.45
N GLN A 108 -6.68 8.20 61.86
CA GLN A 108 -6.75 9.49 62.60
C GLN A 108 -8.10 9.71 63.27
N ASP A 109 -9.16 9.08 62.75
CA ASP A 109 -10.51 9.06 63.30
C ASP A 109 -11.24 7.79 62.81
N THR A 110 -12.52 7.63 63.17
CA THR A 110 -13.33 6.44 62.84
C THR A 110 -13.94 6.45 61.44
N SER A 111 -13.66 7.47 60.61
CA SER A 111 -14.21 7.54 59.25
C SER A 111 -13.52 6.55 58.31
N PRO A 112 -14.23 6.06 57.27
CA PRO A 112 -13.58 5.44 56.12
C PRO A 112 -12.49 6.34 55.54
N THR A 113 -11.31 5.74 55.40
CA THR A 113 -10.10 6.32 54.80
C THR A 113 -9.80 5.52 53.55
N GLU A 114 -9.61 6.23 52.45
CA GLU A 114 -9.14 5.67 51.19
C GLU A 114 -7.61 5.72 51.20
N PHE A 115 -7.01 4.62 50.75
CA PHE A 115 -5.58 4.44 50.63
C PHE A 115 -5.25 4.18 49.16
N THR A 116 -4.27 4.89 48.61
CA THR A 116 -3.65 4.57 47.32
C THR A 116 -2.23 4.11 47.56
N ALA A 117 -1.75 3.16 46.75
CA ALA A 117 -0.38 2.71 46.80
C ALA A 117 0.16 2.40 45.40
N TYR A 118 1.45 2.63 45.18
CA TYR A 118 2.13 2.38 43.91
C TYR A 118 3.50 1.73 44.10
N TYR A 119 3.98 1.12 43.02
CA TYR A 119 5.31 0.52 42.85
C TYR A 119 5.90 0.96 41.50
N PRO A 120 7.23 1.03 41.33
CA PRO A 120 8.24 1.07 42.40
C PRO A 120 8.19 2.40 43.16
N TYR A 121 8.51 2.38 44.47
CA TYR A 121 8.57 3.59 45.29
C TYR A 121 9.61 4.62 44.79
N GLU A 122 9.23 5.89 44.78
CA GLU A 122 10.11 7.02 44.44
C GLU A 122 9.90 8.21 45.40
N GLY A 123 10.91 9.05 45.57
CA GLY A 123 10.83 10.28 46.38
C GLY A 123 10.99 10.06 47.89
N VAL A 124 10.33 10.90 48.70
CA VAL A 124 10.44 10.90 50.18
C VAL A 124 9.08 11.02 50.85
N ASN A 125 8.96 10.40 52.04
CA ASN A 125 7.78 10.45 52.90
C ASN A 125 7.26 11.88 53.11
N GLY A 126 5.93 12.04 53.13
CA GLY A 126 5.25 13.32 53.31
C GLY A 126 5.15 14.19 52.04
N THR A 127 5.81 13.82 50.94
CA THR A 127 5.81 14.58 49.69
C THR A 127 5.33 13.74 48.51
N LYS A 128 4.59 14.34 47.57
CA LYS A 128 4.21 13.62 46.33
C LYS A 128 5.43 13.50 45.40
N PRO A 129 5.70 12.32 44.81
CA PRO A 129 6.85 12.11 43.94
C PRO A 129 6.72 12.84 42.60
N GLY A 130 7.85 13.02 41.91
CA GLY A 130 7.90 13.73 40.63
C GLY A 130 7.30 15.14 40.70
N SER A 131 6.51 15.51 39.68
CA SER A 131 5.76 16.77 39.68
C SER A 131 4.36 16.56 40.28
N ASN A 132 4.20 16.89 41.56
CA ASN A 132 2.92 16.82 42.30
C ASN A 132 2.22 15.44 42.27
N GLY A 133 2.98 14.35 42.12
CA GLY A 133 2.49 12.97 42.04
C GLY A 133 2.62 12.34 40.65
N VAL A 134 3.03 13.12 39.63
CA VAL A 134 3.31 12.63 38.28
C VAL A 134 4.81 12.40 38.13
N ILE A 135 5.21 11.14 38.02
CA ILE A 135 6.57 10.70 37.70
C ILE A 135 6.72 10.72 36.17
N THR A 136 7.83 11.24 35.65
CA THR A 136 8.16 11.23 34.21
C THR A 136 9.41 10.38 34.00
N LYS A 137 9.33 9.36 33.15
CA LYS A 137 10.49 8.49 32.85
C LYS A 137 10.60 8.18 31.36
N LYS A 138 11.83 8.29 30.84
CA LYS A 138 12.19 7.85 29.48
C LYS A 138 12.77 6.45 29.54
N LEU A 139 12.08 5.50 28.91
CA LEU A 139 12.49 4.11 28.80
C LEU A 139 13.72 3.99 27.89
N THR A 140 14.75 3.32 28.35
CA THR A 140 15.98 3.05 27.59
C THR A 140 16.16 1.55 27.35
N VAL A 141 17.10 1.18 26.48
CA VAL A 141 17.49 -0.22 26.24
C VAL A 141 17.98 -0.90 27.53
N ALA A 142 18.58 -0.15 28.46
CA ALA A 142 19.08 -0.68 29.73
C ALA A 142 17.94 -1.04 30.71
N ASP A 143 16.85 -0.28 30.73
CA ASP A 143 15.67 -0.59 31.56
C ASP A 143 14.99 -1.91 31.13
N GLN A 144 15.14 -2.31 29.87
CA GLN A 144 14.52 -3.52 29.30
C GLN A 144 15.30 -4.81 29.58
N SER A 145 16.41 -4.74 30.33
CA SER A 145 17.14 -5.93 30.77
C SER A 145 16.42 -6.60 31.94
N THR A 146 16.50 -7.94 32.05
CA THR A 146 15.69 -8.74 32.99
C THR A 146 15.77 -8.28 34.45
N ALA A 147 16.93 -7.80 34.89
CA ALA A 147 17.15 -7.29 36.24
C ALA A 147 16.55 -5.89 36.49
N ASN A 148 16.32 -5.11 35.43
CA ASN A 148 15.82 -3.73 35.49
C ASN A 148 14.32 -3.62 35.18
N LEU A 149 13.69 -4.64 34.59
CA LEU A 149 12.25 -4.65 34.29
C LEU A 149 11.35 -4.27 35.48
N PRO A 150 11.59 -4.71 36.74
CA PRO A 150 10.78 -4.27 37.88
C PRO A 150 10.83 -2.74 38.09
N ALA A 151 11.97 -2.11 37.83
CA ALA A 151 12.16 -0.66 37.94
C ALA A 151 11.51 0.16 36.80
N ILE A 152 10.70 -0.48 35.95
CA ILE A 152 9.78 0.17 34.99
C ILE A 152 8.37 -0.44 34.99
N ASP A 153 8.11 -1.53 35.72
CA ASP A 153 6.78 -2.15 35.78
C ASP A 153 5.88 -1.46 36.82
N TYR A 154 5.43 -0.25 36.48
CA TYR A 154 4.62 0.57 37.38
C TYR A 154 3.31 -0.14 37.75
N LEU A 155 3.11 -0.40 39.05
CA LEU A 155 1.88 -0.99 39.61
C LEU A 155 1.11 0.06 40.42
N TRP A 156 -0.21 -0.05 40.47
CA TRP A 156 -1.05 0.79 41.35
C TRP A 156 -2.25 0.02 41.93
N ALA A 157 -2.54 0.31 43.19
CA ALA A 157 -3.66 -0.21 43.96
C ALA A 157 -4.41 0.91 44.70
N ARG A 158 -5.68 0.64 45.02
CA ARG A 158 -6.51 1.48 45.89
C ARG A 158 -7.40 0.60 46.75
N GLN A 159 -7.56 0.98 48.02
CA GLN A 159 -8.36 0.25 49.00
C GLN A 159 -8.99 1.23 49.99
N THR A 160 -10.16 0.91 50.55
CA THR A 160 -10.80 1.70 51.62
C THR A 160 -10.88 0.88 52.89
N ALA A 161 -10.40 1.45 54.00
CA ALA A 161 -10.44 0.81 55.32
C ALA A 161 -10.83 1.81 56.42
N GLN A 162 -11.00 1.32 57.64
CA GLN A 162 -11.40 2.11 58.82
C GLN A 162 -10.89 1.41 60.09
N SER A 163 -10.75 2.12 61.21
CA SER A 163 -10.17 1.58 62.45
C SER A 163 -10.88 0.34 63.01
N SER A 164 -12.17 0.14 62.71
CA SER A 164 -12.93 -1.06 63.08
C SER A 164 -12.56 -2.33 62.28
N ASN A 165 -11.83 -2.19 61.18
CA ASN A 165 -11.17 -3.28 60.45
C ASN A 165 -9.86 -2.75 59.84
N PRO A 166 -8.75 -2.71 60.61
CA PRO A 166 -7.54 -1.97 60.24
C PRO A 166 -6.68 -2.64 59.14
N LYS A 167 -7.17 -3.69 58.49
CA LYS A 167 -6.46 -4.42 57.43
C LYS A 167 -6.65 -3.72 56.08
N VAL A 168 -5.56 -3.24 55.50
CA VAL A 168 -5.52 -2.68 54.14
C VAL A 168 -4.92 -3.75 53.22
N ASP A 169 -5.81 -4.45 52.52
CA ASP A 169 -5.44 -5.44 51.50
C ASP A 169 -5.43 -4.77 50.13
N PHE A 170 -4.25 -4.44 49.63
CA PHE A 170 -4.09 -3.88 48.29
C PHE A 170 -4.12 -4.97 47.22
N GLN A 171 -4.84 -4.69 46.12
CA GLN A 171 -4.76 -5.46 44.88
C GLN A 171 -4.10 -4.56 43.82
N PHE A 172 -2.84 -4.85 43.51
CA PHE A 172 -2.00 -4.06 42.60
C PHE A 172 -2.13 -4.56 41.17
N SER A 173 -2.54 -3.67 40.25
CA SER A 173 -2.52 -3.96 38.82
C SER A 173 -1.39 -3.20 38.13
N HIS A 174 -0.67 -3.91 37.25
CA HIS A 174 0.27 -3.33 36.28
C HIS A 174 -0.39 -2.21 35.49
N ARG A 175 0.33 -1.11 35.24
CA ARG A 175 -0.16 0.05 34.48
C ARG A 175 0.51 0.23 33.13
N MET A 176 1.66 -0.42 32.95
CA MET A 176 2.37 -0.49 31.68
C MET A 176 1.70 -1.48 30.71
N SER A 177 2.14 -1.42 29.46
CA SER A 177 1.92 -2.46 28.45
C SER A 177 3.17 -3.33 28.33
N ARG A 178 3.03 -4.60 27.90
CA ARG A 178 4.18 -5.48 27.62
C ARG A 178 4.06 -6.15 26.26
N ILE A 179 5.18 -6.21 25.54
CA ILE A 179 5.34 -7.06 24.35
C ILE A 179 6.28 -8.23 24.70
N ILE A 180 5.89 -9.43 24.30
CA ILE A 180 6.69 -10.67 24.36
C ILE A 180 6.86 -11.17 22.91
N LEU A 181 8.08 -11.52 22.53
CA LEU A 181 8.45 -11.94 21.17
C LEU A 181 9.14 -13.31 21.22
N ASN A 182 8.47 -14.36 20.75
CA ASN A 182 8.99 -15.73 20.71
C ASN A 182 9.63 -15.99 19.34
N PHE A 183 10.96 -15.88 19.22
CA PHE A 183 11.65 -16.00 17.94
C PHE A 183 11.85 -17.46 17.53
N LYS A 184 11.63 -17.75 16.24
CA LYS A 184 11.84 -19.07 15.64
C LYS A 184 12.56 -18.93 14.28
N ALA A 185 13.50 -19.83 14.01
CA ALA A 185 14.07 -19.99 12.69
C ALA A 185 13.04 -20.65 11.74
N GLY A 186 12.74 -19.99 10.63
CA GLY A 186 11.96 -20.57 9.53
C GLY A 186 12.85 -20.85 8.31
N ALA A 187 12.27 -20.84 7.12
CA ALA A 187 12.96 -21.23 5.90
C ALA A 187 14.23 -20.37 5.60
N GLY A 188 15.33 -21.06 5.25
CA GLY A 188 16.59 -20.42 4.82
C GLY A 188 17.39 -19.70 5.91
N THR A 189 17.00 -19.80 7.18
CA THR A 189 17.53 -18.99 8.29
C THR A 189 17.98 -19.85 9.47
N VAL A 190 18.98 -19.38 10.21
CA VAL A 190 19.41 -19.94 11.51
C VAL A 190 19.54 -18.79 12.51
N LEU A 191 19.01 -18.96 13.73
CA LEU A 191 19.14 -17.98 14.80
C LEU A 191 20.44 -18.20 15.61
N PRO A 192 21.06 -17.15 16.18
CA PRO A 192 22.28 -17.30 16.98
C PRO A 192 22.01 -18.06 18.28
N THR A 193 22.88 -19.01 18.63
CA THR A 193 22.85 -19.70 19.93
C THR A 193 23.23 -18.77 21.09
N ASP A 194 24.14 -17.84 20.82
CA ASP A 194 24.86 -17.07 21.85
C ASP A 194 24.15 -15.76 22.23
N GLY A 195 22.89 -15.61 21.79
CA GLY A 195 22.02 -14.46 22.06
C GLY A 195 21.52 -13.79 20.78
N LEU A 196 20.20 -13.66 20.65
CA LEU A 196 19.57 -12.81 19.64
C LEU A 196 19.32 -11.42 20.24
N THR A 197 19.40 -10.38 19.40
CA THR A 197 18.91 -9.04 19.75
C THR A 197 17.95 -8.54 18.67
N TYR A 198 17.03 -7.66 19.07
CA TYR A 198 16.01 -7.09 18.19
C TYR A 198 15.85 -5.59 18.41
N THR A 199 15.22 -4.91 17.47
CA THR A 199 14.95 -3.48 17.52
C THR A 199 13.45 -3.24 17.37
N LEU A 200 12.88 -2.40 18.22
CA LEU A 200 11.52 -1.89 18.07
C LEU A 200 11.56 -0.43 17.65
N THR A 201 10.94 -0.09 16.53
CA THR A 201 10.82 1.29 16.02
C THR A 201 9.37 1.75 16.03
N GLY A 202 9.16 3.08 16.04
CA GLY A 202 7.81 3.66 15.96
C GLY A 202 7.07 3.72 17.30
N LEU A 203 7.81 3.70 18.42
CA LEU A 203 7.31 3.75 19.79
C LEU A 203 7.71 5.06 20.48
N ALA A 204 6.79 5.69 21.19
CA ALA A 204 7.11 6.74 22.15
C ALA A 204 7.72 6.11 23.42
N THR A 205 8.96 6.48 23.73
CA THR A 205 9.72 5.95 24.88
C THR A 205 9.65 6.82 26.13
N GLU A 206 9.24 8.08 25.98
CA GLU A 206 9.01 9.00 27.10
C GLU A 206 7.53 9.05 27.45
N GLY A 207 7.24 9.04 28.75
CA GLY A 207 5.88 8.96 29.28
C GLY A 207 5.83 9.26 30.77
N THR A 208 4.62 9.22 31.32
CA THR A 208 4.32 9.60 32.69
C THR A 208 3.50 8.55 33.42
N PHE A 209 3.70 8.48 34.74
CA PHE A 209 2.90 7.70 35.67
C PHE A 209 2.36 8.59 36.80
N ASN A 210 1.04 8.62 36.97
CA ASN A 210 0.37 9.40 37.99
C ASN A 210 0.06 8.54 39.22
N THR A 211 0.85 8.71 40.28
CA THR A 211 0.72 7.96 41.55
C THR A 211 -0.61 8.19 42.27
N VAL A 212 -1.35 9.26 41.93
CA VAL A 212 -2.66 9.58 42.54
C VAL A 212 -3.80 8.84 41.85
N THR A 213 -3.72 8.60 40.53
CA THR A 213 -4.80 7.97 39.73
C THR A 213 -4.49 6.56 39.25
N GLY A 214 -3.23 6.14 39.27
CA GLY A 214 -2.77 4.88 38.68
C GLY A 214 -2.76 4.89 37.15
N GLU A 215 -2.73 6.08 36.54
CA GLU A 215 -2.70 6.30 35.09
C GLU A 215 -1.26 6.30 34.58
N ALA A 216 -1.00 5.58 33.48
CA ALA A 216 0.28 5.55 32.79
C ALA A 216 0.07 5.79 31.29
N GLN A 217 0.86 6.67 30.68
CA GLN A 217 0.73 7.01 29.25
C GLN A 217 2.04 7.52 28.64
N ALA A 218 2.22 7.34 27.34
CA ALA A 218 3.31 7.96 26.60
C ALA A 218 3.05 9.45 26.34
N THR A 219 4.11 10.26 26.34
CA THR A 219 4.05 11.73 26.14
C THR A 219 5.07 12.25 25.12
N GLY A 220 6.05 11.45 24.71
CA GLY A 220 7.08 11.82 23.72
C GLY A 220 6.70 11.54 22.27
N THR A 221 7.55 11.97 21.34
CA THR A 221 7.49 11.57 19.93
C THR A 221 7.94 10.12 19.72
N THR A 222 7.60 9.54 18.57
CA THR A 222 8.04 8.19 18.20
C THR A 222 9.57 8.12 18.05
N SER A 223 10.11 7.00 18.52
CA SER A 223 11.54 6.75 18.67
C SER A 223 11.84 5.25 18.45
N THR A 224 13.05 4.83 18.84
CA THR A 224 13.56 3.47 18.63
C THR A 224 14.22 2.93 19.89
N LEU A 225 13.95 1.67 20.22
CA LEU A 225 14.71 0.87 21.18
C LEU A 225 15.53 -0.16 20.39
N GLU A 226 16.82 0.10 20.22
CA GLU A 226 17.74 -0.76 19.47
C GLU A 226 18.35 -1.88 20.32
N LYS A 227 18.63 -3.03 19.69
CA LYS A 227 19.44 -4.13 20.27
C LYS A 227 18.93 -4.62 21.64
N LEU A 228 17.61 -4.64 21.82
CA LEU A 228 16.94 -5.21 22.97
C LEU A 228 17.35 -6.69 23.14
N PRO A 229 17.62 -7.13 24.39
CA PRO A 229 18.11 -8.48 24.65
C PRO A 229 17.00 -9.54 24.52
N THR A 230 17.41 -10.78 24.26
CA THR A 230 16.54 -11.97 24.40
C THR A 230 17.08 -12.91 25.46
N ILE A 231 16.20 -13.73 26.04
CA ILE A 231 16.54 -14.84 26.92
C ILE A 231 16.32 -16.13 26.13
N THR A 232 17.38 -16.94 25.93
CA THR A 232 17.27 -18.22 25.23
C THR A 232 16.92 -19.34 26.21
N THR A 233 15.73 -19.91 26.10
CA THR A 233 15.29 -21.07 26.91
C THR A 233 15.06 -22.26 25.99
N ALA A 234 15.66 -23.42 26.30
CA ALA A 234 15.56 -24.65 25.49
C ALA A 234 15.88 -24.47 23.98
N GLY A 235 16.72 -23.49 23.62
CA GLY A 235 17.06 -23.14 22.24
C GLY A 235 16.13 -22.14 21.55
N GLN A 236 15.07 -21.68 22.22
CA GLN A 236 14.18 -20.64 21.72
C GLN A 236 14.50 -19.28 22.36
N PRO A 237 14.89 -18.25 21.58
CA PRO A 237 15.06 -16.89 22.10
C PRO A 237 13.70 -16.21 22.31
N THR A 238 13.46 -15.67 23.50
CA THR A 238 12.30 -14.82 23.79
C THR A 238 12.74 -13.41 24.17
N GLY A 239 12.21 -12.40 23.48
CA GLY A 239 12.36 -10.99 23.85
C GLY A 239 11.19 -10.51 24.71
N THR A 240 11.46 -9.56 25.61
CA THR A 240 10.43 -8.87 26.41
C THR A 240 10.71 -7.37 26.40
N ALA A 241 9.66 -6.55 26.27
CA ALA A 241 9.72 -5.10 26.43
C ALA A 241 8.51 -4.59 27.22
N ILE A 242 8.75 -3.81 28.29
CA ILE A 242 7.73 -3.07 29.04
C ILE A 242 7.69 -1.64 28.52
N LEU A 243 6.50 -1.15 28.17
CA LEU A 243 6.28 0.06 27.39
C LEU A 243 5.16 0.91 28.00
N TRP A 244 5.24 2.23 27.80
CA TRP A 244 4.15 3.13 28.10
C TRP A 244 2.91 2.81 27.24
N PRO A 245 1.69 2.83 27.79
CA PRO A 245 0.47 2.72 27.01
C PRO A 245 0.37 3.83 25.95
N GLN A 246 0.08 3.47 24.71
CA GLN A 246 0.18 4.36 23.53
C GLN A 246 -0.50 3.78 22.27
N PRO A 247 -0.84 4.60 21.26
CA PRO A 247 -1.19 4.12 19.92
C PRO A 247 -0.07 3.28 19.30
N ALA A 248 -0.43 2.21 18.59
CA ALA A 248 0.50 1.14 18.19
C ALA A 248 0.61 0.90 16.68
N SER A 249 -0.16 1.60 15.85
CA SER A 249 -0.23 1.40 14.38
C SER A 249 1.08 1.68 13.61
N SER A 250 2.08 2.29 14.26
CA SER A 250 3.42 2.54 13.71
C SER A 250 4.50 1.55 14.15
N VAL A 251 4.21 0.62 15.07
CA VAL A 251 5.23 -0.20 15.73
C VAL A 251 5.78 -1.28 14.80
N ARG A 252 7.10 -1.32 14.64
CA ARG A 252 7.78 -2.30 13.78
C ARG A 252 8.86 -3.06 14.55
N LEU A 253 8.94 -4.35 14.26
CA LEU A 253 9.98 -5.25 14.72
C LEU A 253 11.05 -5.39 13.62
N GLN A 254 12.32 -5.23 14.00
CA GLN A 254 13.47 -5.47 13.17
C GLN A 254 14.50 -6.34 13.90
N LEU A 255 15.30 -7.10 13.16
CA LEU A 255 16.50 -7.77 13.66
C LEU A 255 17.54 -7.90 12.54
N THR A 256 18.81 -8.13 12.88
CA THR A 256 19.89 -8.28 11.90
C THR A 256 20.65 -9.59 12.15
N LEU A 257 20.70 -10.47 11.16
CA LEU A 257 21.44 -11.73 11.19
C LEU A 257 22.49 -11.74 10.07
N ASN A 258 23.76 -11.93 10.43
CA ASN A 258 24.87 -12.07 9.47
C ASN A 258 24.94 -10.92 8.44
N GLY A 259 24.58 -9.71 8.85
CA GLY A 259 24.52 -8.52 7.98
C GLY A 259 23.20 -8.31 7.21
N THR A 260 22.33 -9.32 7.10
CA THR A 260 20.96 -9.17 6.58
C THR A 260 20.05 -8.59 7.66
N THR A 261 19.38 -7.47 7.40
CA THR A 261 18.28 -6.97 8.25
C THR A 261 16.95 -7.54 7.78
N PHE A 262 16.16 -8.02 8.75
CA PHE A 262 14.79 -8.51 8.59
C PHE A 262 13.84 -7.62 9.39
N GLY A 263 12.56 -7.56 9.01
CA GLY A 263 11.55 -6.89 9.83
C GLY A 263 10.12 -6.97 9.28
N ALA A 264 9.17 -6.49 10.08
CA ALA A 264 7.76 -6.36 9.74
C ALA A 264 7.03 -5.40 10.72
N ALA A 265 5.76 -5.07 10.45
CA ALA A 265 4.92 -4.25 11.34
C ALA A 265 4.13 -5.14 12.32
N LEU A 266 4.17 -4.83 13.62
CA LEU A 266 3.38 -5.55 14.61
C LEU A 266 1.91 -5.13 14.49
N THR A 267 0.99 -6.11 14.46
CA THR A 267 -0.45 -5.83 14.39
C THR A 267 -1.14 -6.26 15.68
N PHE A 268 -1.89 -5.34 16.28
CA PHE A 268 -2.57 -5.49 17.56
C PHE A 268 -4.07 -5.52 17.31
N PRO A 269 -4.84 -6.44 17.92
CA PRO A 269 -6.29 -6.51 17.70
C PRO A 269 -7.01 -5.28 18.29
N SER A 270 -8.04 -4.82 17.59
CA SER A 270 -8.85 -3.67 18.02
C SER A 270 -9.67 -4.01 19.27
N ALA A 271 -9.29 -3.45 20.41
CA ALA A 271 -10.03 -3.50 21.67
C ALA A 271 -10.89 -2.23 21.83
N THR A 272 -11.77 -1.96 20.87
CA THR A 272 -12.78 -0.86 20.86
C THR A 272 -12.22 0.58 20.88
N ALA A 273 -10.91 0.78 21.06
CA ALA A 273 -10.24 2.07 21.13
C ALA A 273 -9.01 2.18 20.19
N GLY A 274 -9.12 1.60 18.99
CA GLY A 274 -8.07 1.61 17.97
C GLY A 274 -6.98 0.56 18.17
N GLU A 275 -5.96 0.60 17.30
CA GLU A 275 -4.75 -0.22 17.43
C GLU A 275 -3.81 0.44 18.46
N ALA A 276 -3.89 0.02 19.71
CA ALA A 276 -3.14 0.61 20.82
C ALA A 276 -2.55 -0.44 21.77
N LEU A 277 -1.40 -0.11 22.35
CA LEU A 277 -0.85 -0.75 23.54
C LEU A 277 -1.65 -0.26 24.75
N ALA A 278 -2.54 -1.11 25.25
CA ALA A 278 -3.41 -0.81 26.39
C ALA A 278 -2.68 -1.00 27.74
N PRO A 279 -3.04 -0.24 28.79
CA PRO A 279 -2.49 -0.45 30.12
C PRO A 279 -2.84 -1.85 30.65
N SER A 280 -2.03 -2.39 31.56
CA SER A 280 -2.20 -3.72 32.18
C SER A 280 -2.17 -4.92 31.21
N THR A 281 -1.77 -4.71 29.94
CA THR A 281 -1.98 -5.68 28.85
C THR A 281 -0.65 -6.24 28.32
N SER A 282 -0.62 -7.55 28.11
CA SER A 282 0.53 -8.30 27.58
C SER A 282 0.18 -8.87 26.21
N TYR A 283 0.99 -8.56 25.21
CA TYR A 283 0.88 -9.03 23.83
C TYR A 283 2.01 -10.01 23.52
N THR A 284 1.70 -11.15 22.92
CA THR A 284 2.66 -12.23 22.68
C THR A 284 2.66 -12.63 21.21
N PHE A 285 3.78 -12.40 20.52
CA PHE A 285 3.94 -12.71 19.10
C PHE A 285 4.87 -13.91 18.93
N ASN A 286 4.48 -14.92 18.16
CA ASN A 286 5.46 -15.85 17.61
C ASN A 286 6.04 -15.23 16.33
N VAL A 287 7.37 -15.14 16.29
CA VAL A 287 8.12 -14.41 15.27
C VAL A 287 8.92 -15.40 14.44
N ASN A 288 8.44 -15.68 13.24
CA ASN A 288 9.12 -16.54 12.29
C ASN A 288 10.13 -15.71 11.47
N VAL A 289 11.38 -16.16 11.37
CA VAL A 289 12.44 -15.41 10.68
C VAL A 289 12.88 -16.17 9.44
N GLU A 290 12.63 -15.61 8.25
CA GLU A 290 12.71 -16.33 6.98
C GLU A 290 13.40 -15.51 5.88
N ARG A 291 14.13 -16.19 5.01
CA ARG A 291 14.60 -15.61 3.74
C ARG A 291 13.64 -16.03 2.63
N THR A 292 12.86 -15.07 2.10
CA THR A 292 11.91 -15.32 1.02
C THR A 292 12.66 -15.67 -0.29
N GLY A 293 12.15 -16.68 -1.00
CA GLY A 293 12.84 -17.35 -2.11
C GLY A 293 12.69 -18.88 -2.12
N ILE A 294 12.00 -19.47 -1.13
CA ILE A 294 11.61 -20.88 -1.05
C ILE A 294 10.09 -20.94 -0.81
N GLU A 295 9.41 -21.99 -1.28
CA GLU A 295 7.95 -22.15 -1.15
C GLU A 295 7.47 -22.19 0.32
N ILE A 296 6.27 -21.64 0.54
CA ILE A 296 5.67 -21.51 1.86
C ILE A 296 5.10 -22.86 2.33
N SER A 297 5.71 -23.44 3.36
CA SER A 297 5.01 -24.39 4.23
C SER A 297 4.25 -23.60 5.30
N LYS A 298 2.95 -23.86 5.46
CA LYS A 298 2.16 -23.25 6.53
C LYS A 298 2.70 -23.72 7.88
N ALA A 299 2.94 -22.79 8.80
CA ALA A 299 3.21 -23.15 10.18
C ALA A 299 1.98 -23.79 10.82
N ASP A 300 2.15 -24.92 11.50
CA ASP A 300 1.11 -25.52 12.35
C ASP A 300 0.80 -24.59 13.53
N ILE A 301 -0.36 -23.94 13.47
CA ILE A 301 -0.88 -23.08 14.55
C ILE A 301 -1.50 -23.97 15.63
N LYS A 302 -1.21 -23.65 16.91
CA LYS A 302 -1.98 -24.14 18.06
C LYS A 302 -2.34 -22.99 18.98
N ASP A 303 -3.62 -22.86 19.28
CA ASP A 303 -4.14 -21.81 20.16
C ASP A 303 -3.75 -22.05 21.63
N TRP A 304 -3.47 -20.96 22.36
CA TRP A 304 -4.31 -20.56 23.51
C TRP A 304 -4.14 -19.05 23.83
N THR A 305 -5.12 -18.48 24.55
CA THR A 305 -5.21 -17.07 25.00
C THR A 305 -4.06 -16.66 25.95
N ASP A 306 -3.74 -15.37 26.21
CA ASP A 306 -4.49 -14.10 26.16
C ASP A 306 -3.45 -12.94 26.04
N GLY A 307 -3.70 -11.70 25.57
CA GLY A 307 -4.96 -11.08 25.11
C GLY A 307 -4.94 -10.61 23.66
N GLY A 308 -4.42 -11.47 22.77
CA GLY A 308 -4.54 -11.31 21.32
C GLY A 308 -3.41 -10.53 20.65
N SER A 309 -2.75 -11.19 19.72
CA SER A 309 -1.73 -10.66 18.80
C SER A 309 -1.65 -11.62 17.62
N LYS A 310 -1.30 -11.13 16.42
CA LYS A 310 -1.14 -11.98 15.23
C LYS A 310 0.32 -12.38 15.06
N ASP A 311 0.56 -13.67 14.88
CA ASP A 311 1.90 -14.19 14.55
C ASP A 311 2.44 -13.57 13.25
N ILE A 312 3.77 -13.43 13.19
CA ILE A 312 4.42 -12.55 12.23
C ILE A 312 5.68 -13.18 11.61
N THR A 313 5.78 -13.13 10.29
CA THR A 313 7.02 -13.45 9.56
C THR A 313 7.81 -12.16 9.29
N LEU A 314 9.09 -12.14 9.62
CA LEU A 314 9.99 -11.02 9.29
C LEU A 314 10.61 -11.23 7.90
N GLN A 315 10.50 -10.21 7.04
CA GLN A 315 10.98 -10.26 5.65
C GLN A 315 12.27 -9.45 5.48
N GLU A 316 13.05 -9.75 4.43
CA GLU A 316 14.37 -9.15 4.18
C GLU A 316 14.29 -7.68 3.70
N ALA A 317 15.24 -6.86 4.16
CA ALA A 317 15.40 -5.46 3.73
C ALA A 317 16.07 -5.37 2.34
N ARG A 318 15.22 -5.22 1.32
CA ARG A 318 15.60 -5.00 -0.08
C ARG A 318 16.22 -3.62 -0.30
N THR A 319 16.99 -3.48 -1.37
CA THR A 319 17.64 -2.23 -1.77
C THR A 319 16.84 -1.56 -2.86
N LEU A 320 16.45 -0.30 -2.63
CA LEU A 320 15.92 0.59 -3.65
C LEU A 320 17.05 1.51 -4.13
N THR A 321 17.47 1.33 -5.37
CA THR A 321 18.52 2.11 -6.03
C THR A 321 17.88 3.08 -7.02
N TYR A 322 18.50 4.24 -7.19
CA TYR A 322 18.08 5.26 -8.16
C TYR A 322 19.22 5.52 -9.14
N ASP A 323 18.93 5.43 -10.44
CA ASP A 323 19.86 5.68 -11.53
C ASP A 323 19.49 6.98 -12.25
N ALA A 324 20.49 7.85 -12.46
CA ALA A 324 20.30 9.14 -13.12
C ALA A 324 20.04 9.02 -14.63
N ASN A 325 20.26 7.84 -15.23
CA ASN A 325 19.82 7.46 -16.57
C ASN A 325 20.14 8.52 -17.65
N GLY A 326 21.44 8.78 -17.86
CA GLY A 326 21.94 9.82 -18.76
C GLY A 326 21.92 11.25 -18.20
N GLY A 327 21.20 11.51 -17.11
CA GLY A 327 21.38 12.69 -16.26
C GLY A 327 22.62 12.60 -15.37
N THR A 328 22.82 13.57 -14.49
CA THR A 328 23.94 13.59 -13.52
C THR A 328 23.47 13.95 -12.11
N GLY A 329 24.34 13.81 -11.11
CA GLY A 329 23.97 13.88 -9.69
C GLY A 329 23.75 12.48 -9.09
N THR A 330 23.37 12.43 -7.81
CA THR A 330 23.21 11.17 -7.07
C THR A 330 22.04 11.26 -6.10
N VAL A 331 21.16 10.27 -6.14
CA VAL A 331 20.14 10.02 -5.11
C VAL A 331 20.60 8.83 -4.26
N ASN A 332 20.60 8.99 -2.94
CA ASN A 332 20.99 7.90 -2.03
C ASN A 332 20.03 6.71 -2.15
N SER A 333 20.58 5.50 -2.21
CA SER A 333 19.81 4.27 -2.15
C SER A 333 19.21 4.05 -0.77
N SER A 334 18.03 3.43 -0.72
CA SER A 334 17.29 3.15 0.52
C SER A 334 17.21 1.66 0.80
N LYS A 335 17.24 1.29 2.08
CA LYS A 335 16.84 -0.05 2.55
C LYS A 335 15.38 -0.03 2.95
N VAL A 336 14.57 -0.82 2.27
CA VAL A 336 13.11 -0.90 2.47
C VAL A 336 12.76 -2.37 2.68
N LEU A 337 11.92 -2.66 3.68
CA LEU A 337 11.42 -4.02 3.89
C LEU A 337 10.53 -4.43 2.71
N GLU A 338 10.65 -5.67 2.27
CA GLU A 338 9.71 -6.30 1.32
C GLU A 338 8.25 -6.07 1.78
N GLY A 339 7.37 -5.76 0.82
CA GLY A 339 5.96 -5.43 1.10
C GLY A 339 5.71 -4.10 1.84
N ALA A 340 6.73 -3.37 2.29
CA ALA A 340 6.57 -2.06 2.91
C ALA A 340 6.55 -0.92 1.87
N THR A 341 5.73 0.10 2.13
CA THR A 341 5.60 1.27 1.26
C THR A 341 6.58 2.38 1.64
N THR A 342 7.29 2.92 0.65
CA THR A 342 8.17 4.10 0.77
C THR A 342 7.65 5.25 -0.10
N THR A 343 8.07 6.48 0.20
CA THR A 343 7.97 7.61 -0.76
C THR A 343 9.16 7.54 -1.71
N LEU A 344 8.94 7.78 -3.00
CA LEU A 344 10.03 7.92 -3.97
C LEU A 344 10.65 9.31 -3.95
N ASN A 345 11.93 9.39 -4.28
CA ASN A 345 12.64 10.67 -4.41
C ASN A 345 12.01 11.57 -5.48
N ASP A 346 12.15 12.89 -5.34
CA ASP A 346 11.50 13.87 -6.21
C ASP A 346 12.34 14.32 -7.43
N GLY A 347 13.58 13.84 -7.54
CA GLY A 347 14.53 14.16 -8.59
C GLY A 347 15.35 15.44 -8.34
N THR A 348 15.13 16.17 -7.24
CA THR A 348 15.80 17.47 -6.99
C THR A 348 17.32 17.39 -6.79
N ALA A 349 17.85 16.21 -6.47
CA ALA A 349 19.28 15.95 -6.37
C ALA A 349 19.94 15.54 -7.72
N LEU A 350 19.17 15.51 -8.82
CA LEU A 350 19.66 15.22 -10.17
C LEU A 350 19.64 16.46 -11.06
N THR A 351 20.62 16.53 -11.97
CA THR A 351 20.64 17.50 -13.07
C THR A 351 20.15 16.79 -14.35
N PRO A 352 19.08 17.29 -15.02
CA PRO A 352 18.62 16.74 -16.28
C PRO A 352 19.68 16.83 -17.40
N PRO A 353 19.59 15.97 -18.43
CA PRO A 353 20.23 16.23 -19.72
C PRO A 353 19.77 17.56 -20.32
N THR A 354 20.62 18.20 -21.13
CA THR A 354 20.33 19.48 -21.81
C THR A 354 19.00 19.43 -22.57
N GLY A 355 18.12 20.40 -22.33
CA GLY A 355 16.81 20.49 -23.01
C GLY A 355 15.75 19.51 -22.48
N LYS A 356 15.99 18.85 -21.35
CA LYS A 356 15.03 17.92 -20.71
C LYS A 356 14.68 18.31 -19.27
N THR A 357 13.60 17.72 -18.76
CA THR A 357 13.06 17.91 -17.40
C THR A 357 12.75 16.56 -16.74
N PHE A 358 12.77 16.50 -15.41
CA PHE A 358 12.48 15.26 -14.67
C PHE A 358 10.98 14.93 -14.70
N ALA A 359 10.60 13.85 -15.38
CA ALA A 359 9.22 13.36 -15.47
C ALA A 359 8.86 12.45 -14.28
N GLY A 360 9.78 11.57 -13.87
CA GLY A 360 9.57 10.59 -12.81
C GLY A 360 10.55 9.43 -12.92
N TRP A 361 10.19 8.30 -12.34
CA TRP A 361 10.99 7.08 -12.29
C TRP A 361 10.35 5.97 -13.13
N ASN A 362 11.15 5.05 -13.67
CA ASN A 362 10.67 3.84 -14.34
C ASN A 362 11.52 2.62 -13.96
N THR A 363 10.98 1.40 -14.05
CA THR A 363 11.74 0.17 -13.75
C THR A 363 12.70 -0.25 -14.89
N LEU A 364 12.61 0.37 -16.06
CA LEU A 364 13.52 0.18 -17.20
C LEU A 364 14.06 1.55 -17.68
N PRO A 365 15.31 1.63 -18.18
CA PRO A 365 15.94 2.91 -18.55
C PRO A 365 15.23 3.64 -19.69
N GLU A 366 14.75 2.93 -20.70
CA GLU A 366 14.12 3.54 -21.88
C GLU A 366 12.64 3.92 -21.67
N GLY A 367 12.06 3.60 -20.50
CA GLY A 367 10.69 3.99 -20.12
C GLY A 367 9.59 2.94 -20.30
N GLY A 368 9.90 1.77 -20.88
CA GLY A 368 8.92 0.70 -21.10
C GLY A 368 8.52 -0.14 -19.86
N GLY A 369 9.08 0.15 -18.69
CA GLY A 369 8.72 -0.52 -17.43
C GLY A 369 7.57 0.18 -16.69
N GLU A 370 7.39 -0.14 -15.41
CA GLU A 370 6.40 0.51 -14.56
C GLU A 370 6.82 1.95 -14.22
N PHE A 371 5.95 2.93 -14.53
CA PHE A 371 6.20 4.35 -14.28
C PHE A 371 5.68 4.80 -12.90
N TYR A 372 6.54 5.49 -12.16
CA TYR A 372 6.23 6.10 -10.88
C TYR A 372 6.52 7.60 -10.90
N ALA A 373 5.50 8.42 -10.62
CA ALA A 373 5.66 9.86 -10.50
C ALA A 373 6.56 10.27 -9.32
N LYS A 374 7.19 11.44 -9.41
CA LYS A 374 7.93 12.05 -8.29
C LYS A 374 7.06 12.15 -7.01
N ASN A 375 7.64 11.87 -5.85
CA ASN A 375 6.95 11.77 -4.56
C ASN A 375 5.82 10.72 -4.48
N SER A 376 5.65 9.83 -5.46
CA SER A 376 4.66 8.75 -5.37
C SER A 376 5.05 7.70 -4.31
N LYS A 377 4.12 6.77 -4.06
CA LYS A 377 4.31 5.64 -3.15
C LYS A 377 4.69 4.38 -3.93
N LEU A 378 5.82 3.78 -3.57
CA LEU A 378 6.24 2.45 -4.03
C LEU A 378 6.09 1.47 -2.88
N THR A 379 5.41 0.35 -3.10
CA THR A 379 5.50 -0.84 -2.23
C THR A 379 6.67 -1.69 -2.72
N MET A 380 7.61 -2.02 -1.82
CA MET A 380 8.85 -2.68 -2.21
C MET A 380 8.61 -4.13 -2.68
N PRO A 381 9.04 -4.51 -3.89
CA PRO A 381 8.84 -5.86 -4.43
C PRO A 381 9.75 -6.90 -3.76
N ALA A 382 9.55 -8.18 -4.09
CA ALA A 382 10.36 -9.30 -3.63
C ALA A 382 11.74 -9.37 -4.32
N GLY A 383 12.56 -8.35 -4.12
CA GLY A 383 13.89 -8.22 -4.72
C GLY A 383 14.47 -6.82 -4.55
N ASN A 384 15.76 -6.63 -4.87
CA ASN A 384 16.30 -5.28 -5.05
C ASN A 384 15.65 -4.65 -6.30
N LEU A 385 15.37 -3.35 -6.25
CA LEU A 385 14.81 -2.61 -7.38
C LEU A 385 15.74 -1.44 -7.72
N THR A 386 16.05 -1.29 -9.01
CA THR A 386 16.62 -0.05 -9.55
C THR A 386 15.51 0.73 -10.26
N LEU A 387 15.43 2.02 -9.98
CA LEU A 387 14.56 2.96 -10.66
C LEU A 387 15.39 3.93 -11.49
N TYR A 388 15.06 4.04 -12.77
CA TYR A 388 15.74 4.90 -13.74
C TYR A 388 14.99 6.21 -13.90
N ALA A 389 15.70 7.34 -13.92
CA ALA A 389 15.10 8.65 -14.14
C ALA A 389 14.58 8.79 -15.59
N LEU A 390 13.33 9.21 -15.77
CA LEU A 390 12.79 9.59 -17.08
C LEU A 390 12.88 11.08 -17.31
N TRP A 391 13.34 11.45 -18.50
CA TRP A 391 13.67 12.81 -18.89
C TRP A 391 12.79 13.26 -20.06
N SER A 392 11.80 14.11 -19.79
CA SER A 392 10.92 14.66 -20.82
C SER A 392 11.60 15.81 -21.55
N GLY A 393 11.60 15.74 -22.88
CA GLY A 393 11.96 16.85 -23.75
C GLY A 393 10.85 17.88 -23.88
N ASP A 394 11.04 18.78 -24.83
CA ASP A 394 10.12 19.88 -25.21
C ASP A 394 9.19 19.52 -26.38
N GLY A 395 9.40 18.36 -27.01
CA GLY A 395 8.65 17.91 -28.19
C GLY A 395 9.15 18.48 -29.52
N SER A 396 10.32 19.13 -29.55
CA SER A 396 10.89 19.75 -30.77
C SER A 396 11.37 18.76 -31.83
N SER A 397 11.54 17.48 -31.48
CA SER A 397 11.97 16.40 -32.37
C SER A 397 11.64 15.03 -31.77
N GLU A 398 11.59 13.98 -32.60
CA GLU A 398 11.36 12.59 -32.15
C GLU A 398 12.39 12.06 -31.13
N SER A 399 13.59 12.65 -31.09
CA SER A 399 14.64 12.33 -30.10
C SER A 399 14.58 13.19 -28.82
N ASN A 400 13.76 14.25 -28.82
CA ASN A 400 13.43 15.05 -27.64
C ASN A 400 11.91 15.15 -27.38
N PRO A 401 11.16 14.01 -27.34
CA PRO A 401 9.71 14.04 -27.24
C PRO A 401 9.25 14.50 -25.85
N VAL A 402 8.02 15.02 -25.77
CA VAL A 402 7.32 15.17 -24.49
C VAL A 402 6.86 13.78 -24.04
N LEU A 403 7.19 13.40 -22.80
CA LEU A 403 6.77 12.11 -22.24
C LEU A 403 5.38 12.23 -21.61
N ILE A 404 4.43 11.43 -22.09
CA ILE A 404 3.08 11.33 -21.55
C ILE A 404 3.05 10.23 -20.49
N THR A 405 2.68 10.64 -19.26
CA THR A 405 2.67 9.79 -18.07
C THR A 405 1.33 9.80 -17.32
N ASP A 406 0.39 10.66 -17.75
CA ASP A 406 -0.97 10.76 -17.24
C ASP A 406 -1.97 11.23 -18.32
N VAL A 407 -3.25 11.25 -17.95
CA VAL A 407 -4.39 11.61 -18.82
C VAL A 407 -4.43 13.11 -19.15
N GLN A 408 -3.78 13.98 -18.37
CA GLN A 408 -3.70 15.40 -18.70
C GLN A 408 -2.70 15.64 -19.82
N GLY A 409 -1.55 14.95 -19.80
CA GLY A 409 -0.58 14.99 -20.90
C GLY A 409 -1.19 14.59 -22.25
N MET A 410 -2.11 13.61 -22.28
CA MET A 410 -2.87 13.25 -23.49
C MET A 410 -3.77 14.40 -23.99
N LYS A 411 -4.39 15.17 -23.08
CA LYS A 411 -5.26 16.31 -23.42
C LYS A 411 -4.45 17.52 -23.89
N ASP A 412 -3.28 17.73 -23.30
CA ASP A 412 -2.40 18.86 -23.61
C ASP A 412 -1.91 18.84 -25.08
N ILE A 413 -1.90 17.69 -25.75
CA ILE A 413 -1.63 17.54 -27.20
C ILE A 413 -2.57 18.44 -28.03
N GLY A 414 -3.85 18.51 -27.67
CA GLY A 414 -4.85 19.34 -28.33
C GLY A 414 -4.92 20.79 -27.86
N ALA A 415 -4.20 21.16 -26.79
CA ALA A 415 -4.41 22.44 -26.11
C ALA A 415 -3.87 23.67 -26.86
N SER A 416 -3.01 23.52 -27.88
CA SER A 416 -2.47 24.63 -28.66
C SER A 416 -2.01 24.24 -30.08
N ASP A 417 -1.87 25.23 -30.96
CA ASP A 417 -1.28 25.04 -32.30
C ASP A 417 0.18 24.59 -32.24
N GLU A 418 0.90 24.92 -31.17
CA GLU A 418 2.26 24.47 -30.92
C GLU A 418 2.26 22.99 -30.52
N ASN A 419 1.38 22.60 -29.60
CA ASN A 419 1.34 21.24 -29.04
C ASN A 419 0.92 20.21 -30.10
N ARG A 420 -0.07 20.49 -30.95
CA ARG A 420 -0.48 19.54 -32.01
C ARG A 420 0.62 19.21 -33.03
N ARG A 421 1.73 19.95 -33.05
CA ARG A 421 2.91 19.79 -33.92
C ARG A 421 4.08 19.07 -33.23
N LYS A 422 4.05 18.90 -31.91
CA LYS A 422 5.15 18.31 -31.14
C LYS A 422 5.22 16.80 -31.31
N HIS A 423 6.39 16.26 -31.04
CA HIS A 423 6.60 14.83 -30.91
C HIS A 423 6.37 14.38 -29.46
N TYR A 424 5.61 13.31 -29.29
CA TYR A 424 5.17 12.76 -28.02
C TYR A 424 5.56 11.29 -27.89
N ARG A 425 5.80 10.85 -26.66
CA ARG A 425 5.99 9.44 -26.36
C ARG A 425 5.23 9.04 -25.09
N LEU A 426 4.43 7.98 -25.17
CA LEU A 426 3.73 7.41 -24.03
C LEU A 426 4.70 6.53 -23.20
N CYS A 427 4.66 6.67 -21.87
CA CYS A 427 5.51 5.94 -20.93
C CYS A 427 4.71 5.27 -19.79
N LYS A 428 3.41 5.09 -20.00
CA LYS A 428 2.49 4.47 -19.04
C LYS A 428 1.21 4.03 -19.74
N ASP A 429 0.62 2.93 -19.30
CA ASP A 429 -0.74 2.57 -19.70
C ASP A 429 -1.76 3.52 -19.03
N LEU A 430 -2.76 3.99 -19.78
CA LEU A 430 -3.74 4.98 -19.31
C LEU A 430 -5.17 4.58 -19.66
N VAL A 431 -6.10 4.80 -18.72
CA VAL A 431 -7.55 4.76 -18.97
C VAL A 431 -8.02 6.18 -19.29
N LEU A 432 -8.82 6.32 -20.35
CA LEU A 432 -9.32 7.58 -20.87
C LEU A 432 -10.85 7.60 -20.75
N ASP A 433 -11.36 8.09 -19.61
CA ASP A 433 -12.79 8.18 -19.33
C ASP A 433 -13.48 9.29 -20.16
N ASN A 434 -14.57 8.95 -20.86
CA ASN A 434 -15.38 9.90 -21.65
C ASN A 434 -14.53 10.75 -22.62
N TRP A 435 -13.61 10.09 -23.35
CA TRP A 435 -12.57 10.75 -24.12
C TRP A 435 -13.09 11.67 -25.23
N GLU A 436 -12.57 12.89 -25.33
CA GLU A 436 -12.78 13.78 -26.48
C GLU A 436 -11.59 13.66 -27.44
N ALA A 437 -11.87 13.36 -28.71
CA ALA A 437 -10.84 13.06 -29.71
C ALA A 437 -9.84 14.21 -29.92
N ILE A 438 -8.55 13.90 -30.05
CA ILE A 438 -7.47 14.90 -30.14
C ILE A 438 -7.65 15.78 -31.38
N HIS A 439 -7.76 17.08 -31.12
CA HIS A 439 -7.80 18.18 -32.08
C HIS A 439 -7.37 19.46 -31.36
N TYR A 440 -6.99 20.50 -32.10
CA TYR A 440 -6.88 21.86 -31.56
C TYR A 440 -8.04 22.72 -32.04
N TYR A 441 -8.68 23.48 -31.14
CA TYR A 441 -9.72 24.43 -31.50
C TYR A 441 -9.32 25.84 -31.04
N SER A 442 -9.18 26.75 -32.00
CA SER A 442 -8.69 28.12 -31.79
C SER A 442 -9.77 29.14 -31.42
N GLY A 443 -11.03 28.71 -31.28
CA GLY A 443 -12.19 29.61 -31.13
C GLY A 443 -12.74 30.17 -32.45
N GLY A 444 -12.17 29.80 -33.60
CA GLY A 444 -12.68 30.14 -34.93
C GLY A 444 -13.71 29.13 -35.46
N SER A 445 -13.99 29.14 -36.77
CA SER A 445 -14.96 28.21 -37.39
C SER A 445 -14.48 26.77 -37.53
N ASN A 446 -13.16 26.54 -37.45
CA ASN A 446 -12.52 25.26 -37.76
C ASN A 446 -11.70 24.75 -36.58
N SER A 447 -11.69 23.42 -36.41
CA SER A 447 -10.65 22.71 -35.68
C SER A 447 -9.46 22.38 -36.59
N GLU A 448 -8.34 22.12 -35.94
CA GLU A 448 -7.03 21.93 -36.52
C GLU A 448 -6.49 20.53 -36.15
N PRO A 449 -5.98 19.75 -37.12
CA PRO A 449 -5.59 18.35 -36.92
C PRO A 449 -4.26 18.17 -36.17
N PHE A 450 -3.98 16.94 -35.75
CA PHE A 450 -2.66 16.54 -35.25
C PHE A 450 -1.65 16.43 -36.41
N LEU A 451 -0.47 17.01 -36.22
CA LEU A 451 0.60 17.18 -37.22
C LEU A 451 1.95 16.57 -36.80
N GLY A 452 2.12 16.23 -35.52
CA GLY A 452 3.37 15.70 -34.96
C GLY A 452 3.48 14.18 -35.03
N THR A 453 4.37 13.61 -34.21
CA THR A 453 4.48 12.15 -33.98
C THR A 453 3.93 11.81 -32.60
N PHE A 454 3.11 10.76 -32.49
CA PHE A 454 2.77 10.12 -31.23
C PHE A 454 3.31 8.69 -31.21
N ASP A 455 4.34 8.44 -30.42
CA ASP A 455 4.91 7.12 -30.22
C ASP A 455 4.33 6.48 -28.94
N GLY A 456 3.52 5.44 -29.09
CA GLY A 456 2.91 4.73 -27.97
C GLY A 456 3.89 3.96 -27.09
N GLY A 457 5.15 3.79 -27.50
CA GLY A 457 6.18 3.14 -26.69
C GLY A 457 5.91 1.67 -26.32
N GLY A 458 4.92 1.01 -26.94
CA GLY A 458 4.40 -0.29 -26.52
C GLY A 458 3.38 -0.28 -25.37
N HIS A 459 2.90 0.90 -24.99
CA HIS A 459 1.86 1.09 -23.97
C HIS A 459 0.44 1.05 -24.56
N THR A 460 -0.53 0.88 -23.66
CA THR A 460 -1.96 0.77 -23.97
C THR A 460 -2.73 2.01 -23.53
N LEU A 461 -3.61 2.51 -24.40
CA LEU A 461 -4.65 3.50 -24.06
C LEU A 461 -6.02 2.82 -24.07
N THR A 462 -6.70 2.76 -22.92
CA THR A 462 -8.04 2.17 -22.81
C THR A 462 -9.10 3.26 -22.87
N LEU A 463 -9.91 3.26 -23.92
CA LEU A 463 -11.06 4.16 -24.11
C LEU A 463 -12.24 3.66 -23.27
N ASN A 464 -12.48 4.31 -22.13
CA ASN A 464 -13.63 4.04 -21.27
C ASN A 464 -14.77 4.99 -21.64
N GLY A 465 -15.33 4.73 -22.83
CA GLY A 465 -16.30 5.58 -23.51
C GLY A 465 -15.67 6.79 -24.22
N VAL A 466 -16.18 7.11 -25.41
CA VAL A 466 -15.72 8.26 -26.22
C VAL A 466 -16.87 9.25 -26.41
N LYS A 467 -16.63 10.51 -26.07
CA LYS A 467 -17.53 11.62 -26.32
C LYS A 467 -17.25 12.19 -27.71
N GLY A 468 -18.12 11.88 -28.66
CA GLY A 468 -18.00 12.36 -30.04
C GLY A 468 -18.01 13.89 -30.13
N ILE A 469 -17.05 14.44 -30.87
CA ILE A 469 -16.94 15.89 -31.12
C ILE A 469 -17.56 16.24 -32.48
N ARG A 470 -18.27 17.38 -32.57
CA ARG A 470 -18.83 17.91 -33.83
C ARG A 470 -18.03 19.12 -34.28
N THR A 471 -17.25 19.02 -35.35
CA THR A 471 -16.38 20.14 -35.80
C THR A 471 -16.10 20.16 -37.30
N VAL A 472 -15.66 21.31 -37.81
CA VAL A 472 -15.20 21.52 -39.19
C VAL A 472 -13.68 21.33 -39.23
N PHE A 473 -13.16 20.57 -40.20
CA PHE A 473 -11.73 20.60 -40.56
C PHE A 473 -11.62 21.13 -41.98
N GLY A 474 -11.01 22.32 -42.16
CA GLY A 474 -11.08 23.06 -43.44
C GLY A 474 -10.44 22.37 -44.67
N LYS A 475 -9.59 21.35 -44.48
CA LYS A 475 -9.06 20.49 -45.56
C LYS A 475 -10.02 19.36 -45.97
N LEU A 476 -10.92 18.95 -45.06
CA LEU A 476 -11.91 17.90 -45.26
C LEU A 476 -13.19 18.45 -45.89
N SER A 477 -13.73 19.51 -45.28
CA SER A 477 -15.11 19.95 -45.50
C SER A 477 -15.31 21.38 -44.97
N ASN A 478 -16.26 22.10 -45.55
CA ASN A 478 -16.77 23.37 -45.01
C ASN A 478 -17.97 23.18 -44.05
N ALA A 479 -18.44 21.94 -43.89
CA ALA A 479 -19.50 21.54 -42.97
C ALA A 479 -18.92 20.74 -41.79
N SER A 480 -19.56 20.85 -40.62
CA SER A 480 -19.12 20.19 -39.39
C SER A 480 -19.53 18.72 -39.35
N ASN A 481 -18.57 17.83 -39.10
CA ASN A 481 -18.79 16.38 -38.99
C ASN A 481 -18.55 15.87 -37.57
N TYR A 482 -19.02 14.66 -37.27
CA TYR A 482 -18.81 13.99 -35.98
C TYR A 482 -17.59 13.07 -36.02
N PHE A 483 -16.79 13.08 -34.94
CA PHE A 483 -15.58 12.26 -34.79
C PHE A 483 -15.59 11.53 -33.45
N PHE A 484 -15.48 10.21 -33.49
CA PHE A 484 -15.44 9.30 -32.34
C PHE A 484 -14.19 8.42 -32.44
N SER A 485 -13.12 8.81 -31.75
CA SER A 485 -11.77 8.21 -31.91
C SER A 485 -10.79 8.72 -30.85
N LEU A 486 -9.58 8.15 -30.78
CA LEU A 486 -8.48 8.74 -30.02
C LEU A 486 -8.02 10.08 -30.65
N PHE A 487 -7.74 10.13 -31.96
CA PHE A 487 -7.37 11.33 -32.72
C PHE A 487 -8.46 11.71 -33.75
N ALA A 488 -9.02 12.92 -33.65
CA ALA A 488 -10.10 13.31 -34.55
C ALA A 488 -9.66 13.36 -36.03
N ASN A 489 -8.47 13.92 -36.27
CA ASN A 489 -7.88 14.06 -37.60
C ASN A 489 -6.35 14.08 -37.51
N ILE A 490 -5.66 13.23 -38.28
CA ILE A 490 -4.20 13.22 -38.44
C ILE A 490 -3.84 13.72 -39.85
N ASP A 491 -3.07 14.80 -39.95
CA ASP A 491 -2.77 15.51 -41.20
C ASP A 491 -1.26 15.61 -41.41
N GLY A 492 -0.69 14.71 -42.21
CA GLY A 492 0.77 14.56 -42.37
C GLY A 492 1.54 14.01 -41.15
N GLY A 493 0.94 14.03 -39.95
CA GLY A 493 1.52 13.47 -38.72
C GLY A 493 1.54 11.94 -38.67
N GLU A 494 2.03 11.39 -37.56
CA GLU A 494 2.23 9.96 -37.35
C GLU A 494 1.72 9.51 -35.97
N VAL A 495 1.08 8.33 -35.91
CA VAL A 495 0.82 7.58 -34.68
C VAL A 495 1.43 6.19 -34.83
N ARG A 496 2.30 5.78 -33.90
CA ARG A 496 3.03 4.50 -34.00
C ARG A 496 3.22 3.78 -32.68
N ARG A 497 3.50 2.46 -32.72
CA ARG A 497 3.82 1.62 -31.55
C ARG A 497 2.82 1.74 -30.40
N LEU A 498 1.53 1.80 -30.74
CA LEU A 498 0.43 2.05 -29.80
C LEU A 498 -0.60 0.92 -29.82
N ARG A 499 -1.04 0.48 -28.64
CA ARG A 499 -2.27 -0.32 -28.46
C ARG A 499 -3.39 0.57 -27.96
N VAL A 500 -4.57 0.48 -28.58
CA VAL A 500 -5.80 1.12 -28.10
C VAL A 500 -6.85 0.05 -27.85
N ASP A 501 -7.47 0.07 -26.67
CA ASP A 501 -8.45 -0.93 -26.20
C ASP A 501 -9.75 -0.22 -25.79
N GLY A 502 -10.88 -0.92 -25.74
CA GLY A 502 -12.10 -0.45 -25.07
C GLY A 502 -13.33 -0.37 -25.96
N GLU A 503 -14.18 0.64 -25.76
CA GLU A 503 -15.45 0.78 -26.49
C GLU A 503 -15.67 2.20 -27.03
N ILE A 504 -16.23 2.27 -28.25
CA ILE A 504 -16.77 3.48 -28.87
C ILE A 504 -18.24 3.24 -29.23
N THR A 505 -19.13 3.66 -28.34
CA THR A 505 -20.57 3.75 -28.60
C THR A 505 -20.91 5.06 -29.34
N VAL A 506 -21.71 4.98 -30.39
CA VAL A 506 -22.16 6.12 -31.22
C VAL A 506 -23.68 6.15 -31.29
N ASP A 507 -24.28 7.25 -30.82
CA ASP A 507 -25.70 7.56 -31.02
C ASP A 507 -25.83 8.71 -32.04
N GLY A 508 -26.33 8.36 -33.21
CA GLY A 508 -26.57 9.29 -34.31
C GLY A 508 -27.77 10.19 -34.04
N THR A 509 -27.60 11.50 -34.19
CA THR A 509 -28.64 12.50 -33.92
C THR A 509 -28.87 13.48 -35.08
N ASP A 510 -28.13 13.36 -36.18
CA ASP A 510 -28.12 14.32 -37.29
C ASP A 510 -28.02 13.62 -38.65
N GLU A 511 -29.19 13.37 -39.26
CA GLU A 511 -29.36 12.74 -40.57
C GLU A 511 -28.77 13.52 -41.76
N ASN A 512 -28.10 14.65 -41.52
CA ASN A 512 -27.46 15.47 -42.55
C ASN A 512 -25.92 15.43 -42.50
N VAL A 513 -25.33 14.81 -41.46
CA VAL A 513 -23.90 14.92 -41.12
C VAL A 513 -23.17 13.58 -41.17
N TYR A 514 -21.88 13.59 -41.53
CA TYR A 514 -21.05 12.39 -41.58
C TYR A 514 -20.43 12.07 -40.22
N TYR A 515 -20.34 10.77 -39.90
CA TYR A 515 -19.81 10.23 -38.66
C TYR A 515 -18.55 9.41 -38.94
N TYR A 516 -17.43 9.82 -38.35
CA TYR A 516 -16.11 9.21 -38.51
C TYR A 516 -15.70 8.48 -37.22
N VAL A 517 -15.56 7.16 -37.30
CA VAL A 517 -15.43 6.30 -36.12
C VAL A 517 -14.25 5.35 -36.27
N GLY A 518 -13.32 5.36 -35.32
CA GLY A 518 -12.24 4.37 -35.31
C GLY A 518 -11.33 4.49 -34.10
N GLY A 519 -10.77 3.36 -33.65
CA GLY A 519 -10.03 3.28 -32.39
C GLY A 519 -8.88 4.29 -32.31
N ILE A 520 -8.11 4.43 -33.39
CA ILE A 520 -6.95 5.32 -33.43
C ILE A 520 -7.32 6.69 -34.03
N CYS A 521 -8.02 6.75 -35.17
CA CYS A 521 -8.44 8.03 -35.73
C CYS A 521 -9.80 8.06 -36.44
N GLY A 522 -10.50 9.19 -36.35
CA GLY A 522 -11.69 9.44 -37.16
C GLY A 522 -11.33 9.64 -38.63
N TYR A 523 -10.37 10.55 -38.88
CA TYR A 523 -9.91 10.91 -40.23
C TYR A 523 -8.38 10.88 -40.34
N SER A 524 -7.85 10.50 -41.52
CA SER A 524 -6.42 10.56 -41.83
C SER A 524 -6.17 11.18 -43.21
N TYR A 525 -5.54 12.35 -43.24
CA TYR A 525 -5.23 13.13 -44.44
C TYR A 525 -3.72 13.22 -44.66
N ALA A 526 -3.15 12.28 -45.41
CA ALA A 526 -1.68 12.09 -45.47
C ALA A 526 -1.02 11.76 -44.11
N GLY A 527 -1.82 11.56 -43.06
CA GLY A 527 -1.37 11.02 -41.78
C GLY A 527 -0.90 9.56 -41.91
N THR A 528 -0.17 9.12 -40.91
CA THR A 528 0.48 7.80 -40.88
C THR A 528 0.08 7.06 -39.61
N VAL A 529 -0.36 5.81 -39.75
CA VAL A 529 -0.57 4.91 -38.60
C VAL A 529 0.23 3.64 -38.87
N THR A 530 1.23 3.35 -38.03
CA THR A 530 2.13 2.21 -38.22
C THR A 530 2.39 1.44 -36.93
N ASP A 531 2.48 0.12 -37.02
CA ASP A 531 2.84 -0.74 -35.89
C ASP A 531 1.88 -0.55 -34.69
N CYS A 532 0.58 -0.59 -34.95
CA CYS A 532 -0.47 -0.31 -33.95
C CYS A 532 -1.51 -1.44 -33.83
N ILE A 533 -2.11 -1.51 -32.65
CA ILE A 533 -3.15 -2.49 -32.27
C ILE A 533 -4.44 -1.74 -31.93
N SER A 534 -5.59 -2.22 -32.41
CA SER A 534 -6.91 -1.75 -31.95
C SER A 534 -7.82 -2.89 -31.49
N ASP A 535 -7.97 -3.00 -30.18
CA ASP A 535 -8.91 -3.90 -29.49
C ASP A 535 -10.13 -3.08 -29.01
N VAL A 536 -10.64 -2.24 -29.91
CA VAL A 536 -11.75 -1.30 -29.67
C VAL A 536 -13.02 -1.81 -30.33
N THR A 537 -14.03 -2.15 -29.52
CA THR A 537 -15.37 -2.45 -30.03
C THR A 537 -16.09 -1.15 -30.41
N VAL A 538 -16.75 -1.15 -31.55
CA VAL A 538 -17.48 -0.01 -32.12
C VAL A 538 -18.95 -0.39 -32.28
N THR A 539 -19.85 0.38 -31.66
CA THR A 539 -21.30 0.16 -31.75
C THR A 539 -21.99 1.43 -32.21
N ALA A 540 -22.58 1.42 -33.41
CA ALA A 540 -23.23 2.59 -34.00
C ALA A 540 -24.76 2.42 -34.12
N THR A 541 -25.48 3.44 -33.67
CA THR A 541 -26.95 3.47 -33.58
C THR A 541 -27.48 4.86 -33.97
N GLY A 542 -28.81 5.05 -33.93
CA GLY A 542 -29.42 6.36 -34.16
C GLY A 542 -29.47 6.75 -35.65
N LYS A 543 -29.44 8.06 -35.93
CA LYS A 543 -29.58 8.67 -37.25
C LYS A 543 -28.34 9.45 -37.70
N MET A 544 -27.92 9.25 -38.94
CA MET A 544 -26.76 9.94 -39.54
C MET A 544 -26.91 10.04 -41.07
N ASN A 545 -26.07 10.83 -41.75
CA ASN A 545 -26.03 10.83 -43.21
C ASN A 545 -25.13 9.70 -43.72
N VAL A 546 -23.84 9.73 -43.37
CA VAL A 546 -22.90 8.65 -43.72
C VAL A 546 -22.14 8.19 -42.49
N LEU A 547 -22.04 6.86 -42.32
CA LEU A 547 -21.18 6.23 -41.33
C LEU A 547 -19.89 5.71 -41.99
N TYR A 548 -18.74 6.10 -41.44
CA TYR A 548 -17.44 5.51 -41.76
C TYR A 548 -16.84 4.94 -40.48
N ALA A 549 -16.84 3.61 -40.32
CA ALA A 549 -16.36 2.93 -39.12
C ALA A 549 -15.32 1.84 -39.44
N GLY A 550 -14.21 1.86 -38.70
CA GLY A 550 -13.20 0.80 -38.79
C GLY A 550 -12.29 0.72 -37.56
N GLY A 551 -11.69 -0.46 -37.33
CA GLY A 551 -10.95 -0.73 -36.10
C GLY A 551 -9.78 0.24 -35.87
N ILE A 552 -9.00 0.55 -36.92
CA ILE A 552 -7.92 1.55 -36.85
C ILE A 552 -8.48 2.96 -37.15
N ALA A 553 -9.19 3.11 -38.27
CA ALA A 553 -9.59 4.41 -38.78
C ALA A 553 -11.03 4.48 -39.31
N GLY A 554 -11.73 5.59 -39.11
CA GLY A 554 -13.00 5.85 -39.81
C GLY A 554 -12.79 6.02 -41.31
N PHE A 555 -12.02 7.03 -41.70
CA PHE A 555 -11.77 7.37 -43.11
C PHE A 555 -10.29 7.73 -43.33
N ASN A 556 -9.57 6.86 -44.02
CA ASN A 556 -8.22 7.07 -44.48
C ASN A 556 -8.25 7.70 -45.89
N ASP A 557 -8.13 9.02 -46.03
CA ASP A 557 -8.19 9.69 -47.34
C ASP A 557 -6.87 9.52 -48.10
N LYS A 558 -5.90 10.37 -47.79
CA LYS A 558 -4.53 10.31 -48.34
C LYS A 558 -3.54 9.68 -47.38
N GLY A 559 -4.02 9.16 -46.26
CA GLY A 559 -3.19 8.57 -45.21
C GLY A 559 -2.63 7.19 -45.59
N ARG A 560 -1.74 6.71 -44.72
CA ARG A 560 -1.05 5.42 -44.84
C ARG A 560 -1.29 4.65 -43.54
N ILE A 561 -1.97 3.51 -43.63
CA ILE A 561 -2.08 2.56 -42.51
C ILE A 561 -1.25 1.34 -42.87
N PHE A 562 -0.27 0.95 -42.04
CA PHE A 562 0.49 -0.27 -42.28
C PHE A 562 1.00 -0.96 -41.01
N ASN A 563 1.36 -2.24 -41.10
CA ASN A 563 1.77 -3.08 -39.96
C ASN A 563 0.80 -3.01 -38.76
N CYS A 564 -0.50 -2.85 -39.01
CA CYS A 564 -1.52 -2.71 -37.96
C CYS A 564 -2.42 -3.94 -37.87
N TYR A 565 -2.99 -4.22 -36.70
CA TYR A 565 -4.08 -5.19 -36.59
C TYR A 565 -5.21 -4.70 -35.70
N ALA A 566 -6.42 -5.21 -35.97
CA ALA A 566 -7.61 -4.90 -35.19
C ALA A 566 -8.36 -6.19 -34.80
N THR A 567 -8.93 -6.20 -33.60
CA THR A 567 -9.65 -7.36 -33.02
C THR A 567 -11.03 -7.03 -32.45
N GLY A 568 -11.29 -5.76 -32.12
CA GLY A 568 -12.59 -5.33 -31.61
C GLY A 568 -13.72 -5.49 -32.62
N GLU A 569 -14.95 -5.69 -32.13
CA GLU A 569 -16.13 -5.93 -32.97
C GLU A 569 -16.69 -4.62 -33.52
N ILE A 570 -17.35 -4.67 -34.69
CA ILE A 570 -17.93 -3.48 -35.33
C ILE A 570 -19.39 -3.75 -35.67
N GLU A 571 -20.32 -3.09 -34.99
CA GLU A 571 -21.76 -3.32 -35.14
C GLU A 571 -22.49 -2.01 -35.46
N SER A 572 -23.42 -2.01 -36.41
CA SER A 572 -24.19 -0.82 -36.79
C SER A 572 -25.67 -1.08 -37.07
N THR A 573 -26.54 -0.67 -36.14
CA THR A 573 -28.00 -0.52 -36.38
C THR A 573 -28.37 0.96 -36.63
N ALA A 574 -27.45 1.73 -37.20
CA ALA A 574 -27.65 3.14 -37.52
C ALA A 574 -28.51 3.31 -38.80
N THR A 575 -29.54 4.14 -38.71
CA THR A 575 -30.29 4.61 -39.89
C THR A 575 -29.46 5.69 -40.60
N ALA A 576 -28.76 5.30 -41.66
CA ALA A 576 -27.93 6.18 -42.48
C ALA A 576 -28.28 6.12 -43.98
N GLU A 577 -27.78 7.06 -44.79
CA GLU A 577 -27.83 6.99 -46.26
C GLU A 577 -26.83 5.96 -46.79
N ASP A 578 -25.54 6.15 -46.47
CA ASP A 578 -24.45 5.21 -46.75
C ASP A 578 -23.80 4.72 -45.44
N VAL A 579 -23.46 3.42 -45.36
CA VAL A 579 -22.76 2.78 -44.22
C VAL A 579 -21.53 2.04 -44.73
N ASP A 580 -20.34 2.42 -44.27
CA ASP A 580 -19.05 1.80 -44.63
C ASP A 580 -18.38 1.22 -43.38
N LEU A 581 -18.37 -0.12 -43.24
CA LEU A 581 -17.73 -0.86 -42.14
C LEU A 581 -16.57 -1.72 -42.66
N GLY A 582 -15.42 -1.68 -42.00
CA GLY A 582 -14.34 -2.64 -42.26
C GLY A 582 -13.28 -2.73 -41.18
N GLY A 583 -12.66 -3.90 -41.02
CA GLY A 583 -11.87 -4.27 -39.85
C GLY A 583 -10.69 -3.35 -39.58
N ILE A 584 -10.02 -2.85 -40.64
CA ILE A 584 -8.98 -1.83 -40.53
C ILE A 584 -9.57 -0.43 -40.69
N ALA A 585 -10.39 -0.18 -41.72
CA ALA A 585 -10.95 1.15 -41.97
C ALA A 585 -12.37 1.14 -42.56
N GLY A 586 -13.18 2.16 -42.25
CA GLY A 586 -14.44 2.39 -42.96
C GLY A 586 -14.19 2.69 -44.44
N TYR A 587 -13.36 3.69 -44.74
CA TYR A 587 -12.97 4.06 -46.10
C TYR A 587 -11.45 4.16 -46.30
N ASN A 588 -10.95 3.79 -47.48
CA ASN A 588 -9.57 3.97 -47.93
C ASN A 588 -9.44 4.68 -49.30
N GLY A 589 -8.76 5.83 -49.33
CA GLY A 589 -8.48 6.62 -50.52
C GLY A 589 -7.06 6.49 -51.08
N LEU A 590 -6.08 6.03 -50.28
CA LEU A 590 -4.69 5.89 -50.71
C LEU A 590 -4.06 4.53 -50.40
N ARG A 591 -3.90 4.15 -49.12
CA ARG A 591 -3.18 2.92 -48.76
C ARG A 591 -3.52 2.31 -47.40
N ILE A 592 -3.81 1.00 -47.45
CA ILE A 592 -3.68 0.07 -46.32
C ILE A 592 -2.72 -1.05 -46.75
N ALA A 593 -1.69 -1.36 -45.97
CA ALA A 593 -0.69 -2.39 -46.34
C ALA A 593 -0.19 -3.22 -45.14
N ASN A 594 0.10 -4.52 -45.33
CA ASN A 594 0.63 -5.39 -44.26
C ASN A 594 -0.22 -5.41 -42.97
N CYS A 595 -1.54 -5.23 -43.07
CA CYS A 595 -2.45 -5.23 -41.92
C CYS A 595 -3.22 -6.56 -41.78
N ALA A 596 -3.74 -6.82 -40.58
CA ALA A 596 -4.57 -7.99 -40.27
C ALA A 596 -5.91 -7.60 -39.63
N ALA A 597 -7.02 -7.91 -40.29
CA ALA A 597 -8.37 -7.75 -39.76
C ALA A 597 -8.79 -9.04 -39.01
N LEU A 598 -8.60 -9.05 -37.69
CA LEU A 598 -8.82 -10.21 -36.81
C LEU A 598 -10.10 -10.08 -35.98
N ASN A 599 -10.97 -9.13 -36.34
CA ASN A 599 -12.26 -8.86 -35.73
C ASN A 599 -13.13 -10.13 -35.73
N SER A 600 -13.82 -10.43 -34.63
CA SER A 600 -14.77 -11.57 -34.57
C SER A 600 -16.06 -11.29 -35.33
N ASN A 601 -16.60 -10.07 -35.22
CA ASN A 601 -17.80 -9.64 -35.93
C ASN A 601 -17.61 -8.28 -36.62
N ILE A 602 -18.15 -8.15 -37.84
CA ILE A 602 -18.44 -6.87 -38.50
C ILE A 602 -19.84 -6.98 -39.12
N SER A 603 -20.83 -6.33 -38.50
CA SER A 603 -22.25 -6.44 -38.87
C SER A 603 -22.93 -5.08 -38.96
N GLY A 604 -23.99 -4.99 -39.75
CA GLY A 604 -24.85 -3.81 -39.78
C GLY A 604 -26.09 -3.97 -40.63
N GLU A 605 -27.05 -3.07 -40.40
CA GLU A 605 -28.32 -3.02 -41.12
C GLU A 605 -28.21 -2.33 -42.50
N ASP A 606 -29.27 -2.46 -43.30
CA ASP A 606 -29.37 -1.87 -44.64
C ASP A 606 -29.69 -0.36 -44.53
N GLY A 607 -28.69 0.47 -44.83
CA GLY A 607 -28.85 1.91 -45.00
C GLY A 607 -29.74 2.26 -46.19
N GLN A 608 -30.25 3.48 -46.22
CA GLN A 608 -31.29 3.91 -47.16
C GLN A 608 -30.84 3.84 -48.63
N ASN A 609 -29.55 4.04 -48.92
CA ASN A 609 -28.98 3.90 -50.26
C ASN A 609 -27.94 2.77 -50.36
N LYS A 610 -26.95 2.67 -49.45
CA LYS A 610 -25.90 1.63 -49.51
C LYS A 610 -25.37 1.22 -48.13
N THR A 611 -25.30 -0.08 -47.87
CA THR A 611 -24.42 -0.64 -46.83
C THR A 611 -23.29 -1.42 -47.50
N ARG A 612 -22.04 -1.18 -47.08
CA ARG A 612 -20.82 -1.84 -47.59
C ARG A 612 -20.03 -2.38 -46.40
N ILE A 613 -19.91 -3.71 -46.33
CA ILE A 613 -19.27 -4.41 -45.21
C ILE A 613 -18.26 -5.40 -45.80
N HIS A 614 -16.97 -5.13 -45.63
CA HIS A 614 -15.90 -6.03 -46.08
C HIS A 614 -14.83 -6.20 -44.99
N ARG A 615 -14.00 -7.23 -45.11
CA ARG A 615 -13.09 -7.63 -44.03
C ARG A 615 -11.99 -6.60 -43.75
N ILE A 616 -11.31 -6.09 -44.78
CA ILE A 616 -10.27 -5.05 -44.60
C ILE A 616 -10.87 -3.64 -44.51
N THR A 617 -11.71 -3.26 -45.48
CA THR A 617 -12.25 -1.90 -45.54
C THR A 617 -13.62 -1.80 -46.21
N GLY A 618 -14.54 -1.05 -45.60
CA GLY A 618 -15.92 -0.89 -46.06
C GLY A 618 -16.00 -0.29 -47.47
N ASN A 619 -15.13 0.64 -47.80
CA ASN A 619 -14.94 1.09 -49.18
C ASN A 619 -13.47 1.41 -49.47
N SER A 620 -13.06 1.26 -50.73
CA SER A 620 -11.71 1.62 -51.16
C SER A 620 -11.68 2.11 -52.59
N ASN A 621 -11.11 3.30 -52.77
CA ASN A 621 -10.57 3.82 -54.03
C ASN A 621 -9.03 3.78 -54.03
N GLY A 622 -8.40 3.62 -52.86
CA GLY A 622 -6.96 3.49 -52.69
C GLY A 622 -6.44 2.05 -52.85
N PHE A 623 -5.12 1.90 -52.78
CA PHE A 623 -4.44 0.63 -52.79
C PHE A 623 -4.66 -0.15 -51.49
N ILE A 624 -4.75 -1.47 -51.63
CA ILE A 624 -4.73 -2.46 -50.56
C ILE A 624 -3.57 -3.40 -50.95
N VAL A 625 -2.63 -3.65 -50.05
CA VAL A 625 -1.39 -4.40 -50.31
C VAL A 625 -1.03 -5.40 -49.21
N ASN A 626 -1.04 -6.70 -49.53
CA ASN A 626 -0.70 -7.81 -48.66
C ASN A 626 -1.41 -7.73 -47.29
N ASN A 627 -2.74 -7.59 -47.31
CA ASN A 627 -3.56 -7.55 -46.10
C ASN A 627 -4.34 -8.87 -45.93
N TYR A 628 -4.43 -9.31 -44.68
CA TYR A 628 -5.01 -10.59 -44.29
C TYR A 628 -6.26 -10.39 -43.42
N ALA A 629 -7.17 -11.36 -43.43
CA ALA A 629 -8.37 -11.31 -42.59
C ALA A 629 -8.68 -12.68 -41.96
N SER A 630 -9.31 -12.65 -40.79
CA SER A 630 -9.78 -13.85 -40.12
C SER A 630 -10.78 -14.64 -40.98
N ALA A 631 -10.57 -15.94 -41.08
CA ALA A 631 -11.51 -16.90 -41.66
C ALA A 631 -12.78 -17.08 -40.79
N THR A 632 -12.77 -16.65 -39.52
CA THR A 632 -13.93 -16.71 -38.63
C THR A 632 -14.79 -15.45 -38.65
N LEU A 633 -14.36 -14.40 -39.35
CA LEU A 633 -15.04 -13.10 -39.38
C LEU A 633 -16.36 -13.20 -40.17
N THR A 634 -17.49 -13.17 -39.46
CA THR A 634 -18.82 -13.23 -40.06
C THR A 634 -19.29 -11.87 -40.55
N ALA A 635 -18.96 -11.52 -41.80
CA ALA A 635 -19.61 -10.41 -42.51
C ALA A 635 -21.02 -10.83 -42.99
N PHE A 636 -22.05 -10.08 -42.63
CA PHE A 636 -23.45 -10.51 -42.82
C PHE A 636 -24.01 -10.19 -44.22
N GLY A 637 -23.94 -11.19 -45.13
CA GLY A 637 -24.82 -11.34 -46.30
C GLY A 637 -24.61 -10.40 -47.50
N ASP A 638 -24.02 -10.93 -48.58
CA ASP A 638 -24.01 -10.42 -49.98
C ASP A 638 -23.59 -8.97 -50.26
N LYS A 639 -23.21 -8.16 -49.26
CA LYS A 639 -22.93 -6.72 -49.39
C LYS A 639 -21.49 -6.38 -49.81
N GLY A 640 -21.09 -6.97 -50.94
CA GLY A 640 -19.89 -6.61 -51.70
C GLY A 640 -18.88 -7.74 -51.83
N LEU A 641 -18.06 -7.68 -52.89
CA LEU A 641 -16.91 -8.58 -53.02
C LEU A 641 -15.86 -8.22 -51.98
N ASP A 642 -15.30 -9.23 -51.32
CA ASP A 642 -14.24 -9.06 -50.34
C ASP A 642 -13.02 -8.35 -50.96
N LYS A 643 -12.39 -7.49 -50.16
CA LYS A 643 -11.31 -6.57 -50.59
C LYS A 643 -10.01 -6.82 -49.82
N LEU A 644 -9.71 -8.08 -49.51
CA LEU A 644 -8.36 -8.49 -49.15
C LEU A 644 -7.53 -8.85 -50.39
N ASP A 645 -6.23 -8.93 -50.23
CA ASP A 645 -5.28 -9.31 -51.29
C ASP A 645 -4.15 -10.25 -50.82
N GLY A 646 -4.12 -10.60 -49.53
CA GLY A 646 -3.43 -11.77 -49.00
C GLY A 646 -4.30 -13.04 -49.05
N GLU A 647 -4.04 -13.97 -48.13
CA GLU A 647 -4.90 -15.15 -47.89
C GLU A 647 -5.76 -14.93 -46.62
N ASP A 648 -6.72 -15.83 -46.39
CA ASP A 648 -7.40 -15.96 -45.10
C ASP A 648 -6.42 -16.44 -44.01
N CYS A 649 -6.62 -16.02 -42.77
CA CYS A 649 -5.85 -16.47 -41.61
C CYS A 649 -6.74 -16.90 -40.44
N ASP A 650 -6.17 -17.58 -39.44
CA ASP A 650 -6.89 -17.87 -38.19
C ASP A 650 -7.22 -16.57 -37.43
N ALA A 651 -8.27 -16.57 -36.61
CA ALA A 651 -8.57 -15.46 -35.70
C ALA A 651 -7.42 -15.15 -34.71
N LYS A 652 -6.57 -16.15 -34.44
CA LYS A 652 -5.32 -16.04 -33.66
C LYS A 652 -4.21 -16.82 -34.37
N PRO A 653 -3.56 -16.25 -35.41
CA PRO A 653 -2.54 -16.97 -36.17
C PRO A 653 -1.33 -17.30 -35.27
N ALA A 654 -0.79 -18.51 -35.43
CA ALA A 654 0.40 -18.97 -34.70
C ALA A 654 1.62 -18.06 -34.98
N ALA A 655 2.60 -18.02 -34.08
CA ALA A 655 3.78 -17.16 -34.19
C ALA A 655 4.58 -17.43 -35.49
N SER A 656 4.60 -18.70 -35.91
CA SER A 656 5.17 -19.15 -37.19
C SER A 656 4.47 -18.61 -38.44
N TRP A 657 3.18 -18.23 -38.35
CA TRP A 657 2.46 -17.58 -39.46
C TRP A 657 2.87 -16.12 -39.62
N TRP A 658 3.00 -15.39 -38.50
CA TRP A 658 3.40 -13.98 -38.44
C TRP A 658 4.84 -13.75 -38.91
N MET A 659 5.75 -14.64 -38.50
CA MET A 659 7.19 -14.59 -38.83
C MET A 659 7.54 -15.34 -40.14
N GLY A 660 6.55 -15.71 -40.95
CA GLY A 660 6.78 -16.44 -42.20
C GLY A 660 7.65 -15.64 -43.18
N GLN A 661 8.64 -16.28 -43.81
CA GLN A 661 9.49 -15.62 -44.80
C GLN A 661 8.64 -15.10 -45.97
N GLY A 662 8.65 -13.79 -46.20
CA GLY A 662 7.84 -13.14 -47.22
C GLY A 662 6.37 -12.94 -46.85
N ARG A 663 5.96 -13.18 -45.58
CA ARG A 663 4.59 -12.90 -45.08
C ARG A 663 4.19 -11.43 -45.24
N TRP A 664 5.15 -10.52 -45.11
CA TRP A 664 4.95 -9.08 -45.14
C TRP A 664 5.68 -8.47 -46.33
N ALA A 665 4.97 -7.71 -47.16
CA ALA A 665 5.51 -7.09 -48.36
C ALA A 665 6.51 -5.99 -48.00
N ASP A 666 7.67 -6.00 -48.68
CA ASP A 666 8.69 -4.95 -48.60
C ASP A 666 8.46 -3.83 -49.63
N SER A 667 7.57 -4.05 -50.60
CA SER A 667 7.37 -3.16 -51.75
C SER A 667 6.05 -3.42 -52.46
N TYR A 668 5.62 -2.46 -53.30
CA TYR A 668 4.46 -2.58 -54.19
C TYR A 668 4.67 -1.77 -55.47
N GLN A 669 4.53 -2.41 -56.62
CA GLN A 669 4.54 -1.70 -57.91
C GLN A 669 3.11 -1.30 -58.30
N ARG A 670 2.89 0.01 -58.42
CA ARG A 670 1.61 0.59 -58.87
C ARG A 670 1.38 0.40 -60.38
N PRO A 671 0.13 0.52 -60.85
CA PRO A 671 -0.20 0.54 -62.29
C PRO A 671 0.46 1.66 -63.10
N ASP A 672 0.94 2.73 -62.47
CA ASP A 672 1.70 3.82 -63.11
C ASP A 672 3.22 3.50 -63.26
N GLY A 673 3.66 2.35 -62.76
CA GLY A 673 5.05 1.88 -62.78
C GLY A 673 5.88 2.31 -61.56
N TYR A 674 5.37 3.19 -60.68
CA TYR A 674 6.05 3.60 -59.46
C TYR A 674 6.08 2.45 -58.43
N THR A 675 7.25 2.19 -57.85
CA THR A 675 7.38 1.23 -56.74
C THR A 675 7.39 1.96 -55.41
N ASP A 676 6.37 1.71 -54.59
CA ASP A 676 6.41 2.01 -53.17
C ASP A 676 7.30 1.01 -52.44
N ILE A 677 8.00 1.47 -51.40
CA ILE A 677 8.79 0.65 -50.47
C ILE A 677 8.12 0.73 -49.10
N PHE A 678 8.13 -0.37 -48.36
CA PHE A 678 7.60 -0.51 -47.01
C PHE A 678 8.69 -0.95 -46.04
N THR A 679 8.44 -0.73 -44.76
CA THR A 679 9.15 -1.44 -43.67
C THR A 679 8.23 -2.56 -43.19
N PRO A 680 8.55 -3.84 -43.44
CA PRO A 680 7.80 -4.97 -42.88
C PRO A 680 7.80 -4.98 -41.34
N TRP A 681 6.95 -5.83 -40.74
CA TRP A 681 6.88 -6.03 -39.30
C TRP A 681 8.24 -6.45 -38.71
N ASP A 682 8.75 -5.69 -37.73
CA ASP A 682 10.00 -5.99 -37.03
C ASP A 682 9.76 -6.78 -35.72
N PHE A 683 9.85 -8.11 -35.82
CA PHE A 683 9.77 -9.04 -34.69
C PHE A 683 11.07 -9.20 -33.88
N ALA A 684 12.07 -8.32 -34.09
CA ALA A 684 13.30 -8.25 -33.28
C ALA A 684 13.35 -6.99 -32.41
N THR A 685 12.80 -5.86 -32.88
CA THR A 685 12.83 -4.60 -32.12
C THR A 685 11.45 -4.09 -31.70
N ILE A 686 10.42 -4.18 -32.54
CA ILE A 686 9.09 -3.56 -32.30
C ILE A 686 8.07 -4.56 -31.75
N TRP A 687 8.04 -5.77 -32.26
CA TRP A 687 6.98 -6.76 -32.01
C TRP A 687 7.50 -8.03 -31.33
N GLU A 688 6.69 -8.60 -30.45
CA GLU A 688 6.91 -9.91 -29.84
C GLU A 688 5.69 -10.81 -30.10
N VAL A 689 5.91 -12.07 -30.52
CA VAL A 689 4.81 -13.01 -30.77
C VAL A 689 5.20 -14.42 -30.31
N THR A 690 4.26 -15.12 -29.67
CA THR A 690 4.45 -16.47 -29.11
C THR A 690 3.23 -17.33 -29.43
N ASP A 691 3.41 -18.64 -29.60
CA ASP A 691 2.31 -19.52 -30.03
C ASP A 691 1.14 -19.52 -29.04
N GLY A 692 -0.07 -19.32 -29.58
CA GLY A 692 -1.30 -19.11 -28.82
C GLY A 692 -1.65 -17.65 -28.53
N ASN A 693 -0.71 -16.72 -28.74
CA ASN A 693 -0.90 -15.28 -28.52
C ASN A 693 -0.83 -14.49 -29.85
N LEU A 694 -1.50 -13.34 -29.88
CA LEU A 694 -1.33 -12.35 -30.95
C LEU A 694 -0.04 -11.54 -30.71
N PRO A 695 0.51 -10.87 -31.74
CA PRO A 695 1.66 -9.98 -31.57
C PRO A 695 1.39 -8.88 -30.55
N VAL A 696 2.32 -8.67 -29.63
CA VAL A 696 2.31 -7.56 -28.68
C VAL A 696 3.48 -6.63 -28.97
N LEU A 697 3.31 -5.35 -28.64
CA LEU A 697 4.35 -4.34 -28.83
C LEU A 697 5.39 -4.43 -27.71
N HIS A 698 6.66 -4.47 -28.10
CA HIS A 698 7.77 -4.37 -27.16
C HIS A 698 7.79 -2.99 -26.49
N ARG A 699 7.72 -3.00 -25.16
CA ARG A 699 7.92 -1.79 -24.34
C ARG A 699 9.40 -1.42 -24.27
N LYS A 700 9.82 -0.60 -25.22
CA LYS A 700 11.19 -0.09 -25.40
C LYS A 700 11.14 1.41 -25.65
#